data_AF-A0A0S8ABC8-F1
#
_entry.id   AF-A0A0S8ABC8-F1
#
_cell.length_a   1.000
_cell.length_b   1.000
_cell.length_c   1.000
_cell.angle_alpha   90.00
_cell.angle_beta   90.00
_cell.angle_gamma   90.00
#
_symmetry.space_group_name_H-M   'P 1'
#
loop_
_entity.id
_entity.type
_entity.pdbx_description
1 polymer ?
#
loop_
_entity_poly.entity_id
_entity_poly.type
_entity_poly.pdbx_seq_one_letter_code
_entity_poly.pdbx_strand_id
1 'polypeptide(L)'
;MSDLLTDFLLLHPESVQQRVQRDWEALMHGLEDQAWIESSLLPHKAELLRVWALSEFASKLCATQPAILAGLINSNDLFRRYPDGHYAHSLRHQLAHLETEFDLHQCLRRFRNREMLRIAWRDICGHASLMQTMHDLSSLADACIAETLQVLHHWLAKELGQPQDNQGNSQRMIVVAMGKLGAYELNYSSDIDLIFIYPEPGETGNATRTVSNEQFFTRVSKQLIAALDRRTGDGFVFRVDMRLRPFGESGPLVASLEALENYYQSHGREWERYAFIKARVVSGDPEPTNELVQMLRPFVYRRYLDYGAYESLREMKQLIVAEVERKGLKDNIKLGAGGIREIEFIGQAFQLIRGGRDPELQQKQILHTLDVLGLKQQLPDYVVKELKDAYQFLRTTEHRLQQVRDAQTHQLPKDADERACIALAMGFDSWEAFYQKLQIHRQRVRNHFDQVFESPQISQSDEVDRSLQLKQLWLQKLEQDKAEVLLGELGYEHPANVLDLLKSLGSMATTRSLSRTGRQRLDALMPLLIAAVASKKNNHDVLKRVLALIQAISRRSSYLALLLENPMALSQLIKLCAASPWIAHQLKQHPLLLDELLDPRALYDPPTREELGQDLDRRLAHIAADDLEQQMDALRHFKQANVLRVAAADVSTYIAETVVARALDMAWSHMTQRHGAPAAGDDTSARQHFAVVAYGKLGGIELSYGSDLDLVFLYDADPNGFT
;
A
#
# COMPACT_ATOMS: atom_id res chain seq x y z
N MET A 1 -33.02 49.06 2.90
CA MET A 1 -32.24 47.81 2.79
C MET A 1 -33.06 46.72 2.08
N SER A 2 -33.65 47.05 0.91
CA SER A 2 -34.64 46.19 0.20
C SER A 2 -34.04 45.63 -1.10
N ASP A 3 -33.47 46.49 -1.94
CA ASP A 3 -33.28 46.13 -3.36
C ASP A 3 -32.25 45.03 -3.60
N LEU A 4 -31.14 45.02 -2.86
CA LEU A 4 -30.06 44.04 -3.05
C LEU A 4 -30.38 42.63 -2.49
N LEU A 5 -31.20 42.55 -1.44
CA LEU A 5 -31.66 41.26 -0.92
C LEU A 5 -32.68 40.68 -1.89
N THR A 6 -33.60 41.51 -2.38
CA THR A 6 -34.62 41.13 -3.37
C THR A 6 -33.97 40.70 -4.69
N ASP A 7 -33.04 41.48 -5.24
CA ASP A 7 -32.36 41.17 -6.51
C ASP A 7 -31.52 39.89 -6.43
N PHE A 8 -30.85 39.64 -5.30
CA PHE A 8 -30.07 38.42 -5.08
C PHE A 8 -30.96 37.18 -4.89
N LEU A 9 -32.04 37.33 -4.13
CA LEU A 9 -32.99 36.25 -3.87
C LEU A 9 -33.76 35.86 -5.14
N LEU A 10 -34.08 36.80 -6.02
CA LEU A 10 -34.77 36.53 -7.30
C LEU A 10 -34.02 35.56 -8.23
N LEU A 11 -32.71 35.38 -8.03
CA LEU A 11 -31.88 34.43 -8.77
C LEU A 11 -31.92 33.00 -8.18
N HIS A 12 -32.61 32.78 -7.06
CA HIS A 12 -32.66 31.52 -6.33
C HIS A 12 -34.10 30.98 -6.24
N PRO A 13 -34.29 29.65 -6.05
CA PRO A 13 -35.61 29.07 -5.88
C PRO A 13 -36.38 29.67 -4.69
N GLU A 14 -37.71 29.75 -4.79
CA GLU A 14 -38.57 30.39 -3.77
C GLU A 14 -38.36 29.79 -2.37
N SER A 15 -38.15 28.48 -2.28
CA SER A 15 -37.86 27.77 -1.03
C SER A 15 -36.58 28.28 -0.33
N VAL A 16 -35.55 28.64 -1.10
CA VAL A 16 -34.32 29.24 -0.57
C VAL A 16 -34.56 30.67 -0.14
N GLN A 17 -35.33 31.45 -0.91
CA GLN A 17 -35.64 32.84 -0.57
C GLN A 17 -36.36 32.92 0.78
N GLN A 18 -37.40 32.11 0.97
CA GLN A 18 -38.16 32.05 2.22
C GLN A 18 -37.28 31.64 3.41
N ARG A 19 -36.39 30.65 3.22
CA ARG A 19 -35.45 30.20 4.25
C ARG A 19 -34.48 31.31 4.66
N VAL A 20 -33.81 31.94 3.69
CA VAL A 20 -32.83 32.99 3.93
C VAL A 20 -33.48 34.19 4.62
N GLN A 21 -34.68 34.59 4.20
CA GLN A 21 -35.45 35.67 4.82
C GLN A 21 -35.75 35.38 6.30
N ARG A 22 -36.26 34.17 6.60
CA ARG A 22 -36.55 33.74 7.97
C ARG A 22 -35.30 33.75 8.86
N ASP A 23 -34.20 33.18 8.36
CA ASP A 23 -32.96 33.10 9.12
C ASP A 23 -32.32 34.49 9.31
N TRP A 24 -32.57 35.43 8.39
CA TRP A 24 -32.12 36.83 8.48
C TRP A 24 -32.85 37.57 9.59
N GLU A 25 -34.18 37.45 9.64
CA GLU A 25 -34.99 38.05 10.69
C GLU A 25 -34.56 37.53 12.08
N ALA A 26 -34.29 36.23 12.19
CA ALA A 26 -33.81 35.61 13.43
C ALA A 26 -32.41 36.14 13.84
N LEU A 27 -31.47 36.27 12.90
CA LEU A 27 -30.16 36.85 13.18
C LEU A 27 -30.28 38.29 13.67
N MET A 28 -31.06 39.12 12.98
CA MET A 28 -31.23 40.53 13.32
C MET A 28 -31.90 40.72 14.68
N HIS A 29 -32.76 39.79 15.11
CA HIS A 29 -33.33 39.80 16.45
C HIS A 29 -32.31 39.40 17.53
N GLY A 30 -31.38 38.50 17.20
CA GLY A 30 -30.33 38.04 18.12
C GLY A 30 -29.10 38.95 18.19
N LEU A 31 -28.96 39.92 17.29
CA LEU A 31 -27.92 40.95 17.31
C LEU A 31 -28.49 42.27 17.86
N GLU A 32 -28.11 42.63 19.08
CA GLU A 32 -28.67 43.80 19.78
C GLU A 32 -28.01 45.13 19.36
N ASP A 33 -26.76 45.10 18.86
CA ASP A 33 -25.97 46.29 18.52
C ASP A 33 -26.19 46.74 17.06
N GLN A 34 -27.12 47.68 16.87
CA GLN A 34 -27.42 48.29 15.56
C GLN A 34 -26.21 48.99 14.93
N ALA A 35 -25.35 49.63 15.73
CA ALA A 35 -24.18 50.34 15.21
C ALA A 35 -23.13 49.36 14.67
N TRP A 36 -22.95 48.22 15.35
CA TRP A 36 -22.10 47.14 14.86
C TRP A 36 -22.65 46.51 13.57
N ILE A 37 -23.97 46.28 13.49
CA ILE A 37 -24.62 45.74 12.28
C ILE A 37 -24.31 46.64 11.08
N GLU A 38 -24.51 47.95 11.21
CA GLU A 38 -24.29 48.91 10.12
C GLU A 38 -22.81 49.02 9.72
N SER A 39 -21.91 49.10 10.70
CA SER A 39 -20.49 49.35 10.47
C SER A 39 -19.69 48.11 10.08
N SER A 40 -20.09 46.92 10.52
CA SER A 40 -19.27 45.71 10.45
C SER A 40 -19.94 44.55 9.70
N LEU A 41 -21.26 44.32 9.89
CA LEU A 41 -21.96 43.23 9.21
C LEU A 41 -22.38 43.59 7.78
N LEU A 42 -23.04 44.74 7.59
CA LEU A 42 -23.57 45.16 6.29
C LEU A 42 -22.52 45.33 5.18
N PRO A 43 -21.26 45.72 5.45
CA PRO A 43 -20.20 45.69 4.45
C PRO A 43 -20.01 44.30 3.79
N HIS A 44 -20.32 43.21 4.49
CA HIS A 44 -20.16 41.84 4.01
C HIS A 44 -21.47 41.18 3.56
N LYS A 45 -22.55 41.95 3.41
CA LYS A 45 -23.90 41.44 3.10
C LYS A 45 -23.97 40.55 1.85
N ALA A 46 -23.22 40.85 0.79
CA ALA A 46 -23.27 40.08 -0.46
C ALA A 46 -22.71 38.65 -0.26
N GLU A 47 -21.60 38.54 0.45
CA GLU A 47 -21.01 37.24 0.82
C GLU A 47 -21.91 36.48 1.79
N LEU A 48 -22.47 37.17 2.78
CA LEU A 48 -23.40 36.58 3.75
C LEU A 48 -24.60 35.93 3.06
N LEU A 49 -25.26 36.66 2.15
CA LEU A 49 -26.41 36.14 1.40
C LEU A 49 -26.03 34.97 0.50
N ARG A 50 -24.86 35.03 -0.14
CA ARG A 50 -24.33 33.92 -0.92
C ARG A 50 -24.12 32.67 -0.08
N VAL A 51 -23.46 32.80 1.07
CA VAL A 51 -23.21 31.67 1.98
C VAL A 51 -24.53 31.08 2.48
N TRP A 52 -25.50 31.90 2.83
CA TRP A 52 -26.78 31.44 3.36
C TRP A 52 -27.72 30.84 2.31
N ALA A 53 -27.68 31.33 1.08
CA ALA A 53 -28.41 30.71 -0.02
C ALA A 53 -27.89 29.30 -0.29
N LEU A 54 -26.56 29.09 -0.20
CA LEU A 54 -25.91 27.85 -0.55
C LEU A 54 -25.70 26.88 0.64
N SER A 55 -25.79 27.36 1.88
CA SER A 55 -25.60 26.56 3.09
C SER A 55 -26.67 26.87 4.14
N GLU A 56 -27.65 25.97 4.25
CA GLU A 56 -28.63 25.94 5.35
C GLU A 56 -27.94 25.72 6.70
N PHE A 57 -26.86 24.95 6.73
CA PHE A 57 -26.03 24.80 7.92
C PHE A 57 -25.54 26.17 8.42
N ALA A 58 -24.95 26.97 7.53
CA ALA A 58 -24.41 28.28 7.90
C ALA A 58 -25.51 29.27 8.31
N SER A 59 -26.61 29.35 7.54
CA SER A 59 -27.71 30.27 7.86
C SER A 59 -28.33 29.97 9.22
N LYS A 60 -28.62 28.68 9.48
CA LYS A 60 -29.20 28.23 10.75
C LYS A 60 -28.24 28.42 11.92
N LEU A 61 -26.94 28.18 11.72
CA LEU A 61 -25.94 28.40 12.77
C LEU A 61 -25.82 29.89 13.14
N CYS A 62 -25.77 30.78 12.15
CA CYS A 62 -25.74 32.21 12.41
C CYS A 62 -27.03 32.70 13.08
N ALA A 63 -28.19 32.21 12.67
CA ALA A 63 -29.47 32.58 13.26
C ALA A 63 -29.62 32.12 14.73
N THR A 64 -29.13 30.91 15.04
CA THR A 64 -29.24 30.33 16.40
C THR A 64 -28.10 30.75 17.33
N GLN A 65 -26.93 31.08 16.80
CA GLN A 65 -25.75 31.49 17.56
C GLN A 65 -25.08 32.74 16.91
N PRO A 66 -25.73 33.92 16.97
CA PRO A 66 -25.23 35.14 16.30
C PRO A 66 -23.81 35.55 16.73
N ALA A 67 -23.44 35.26 17.97
CA ALA A 67 -22.12 35.57 18.52
C ALA A 67 -20.96 34.91 17.74
N ILE A 68 -21.19 33.76 17.09
CA ILE A 68 -20.16 33.10 16.27
C ILE A 68 -19.81 33.97 15.06
N LEU A 69 -20.83 34.45 14.34
CA LEU A 69 -20.64 35.31 13.17
C LEU A 69 -19.99 36.63 13.57
N ALA A 70 -20.48 37.26 14.64
CA ALA A 70 -19.91 38.51 15.15
C ALA A 70 -18.44 38.35 15.54
N GLY A 71 -18.10 37.26 16.25
CA GLY A 71 -16.72 36.95 16.62
C GLY A 71 -15.81 36.77 15.41
N LEU A 72 -16.27 36.07 14.36
CA LEU A 72 -15.50 35.83 13.14
C LEU A 72 -15.27 37.10 12.29
N ILE A 73 -16.25 38.01 12.27
CA ILE A 73 -16.11 39.31 11.60
C ILE A 73 -15.14 40.20 12.38
N ASN A 74 -15.31 40.31 13.70
CA ASN A 74 -14.48 41.17 14.55
C ASN A 74 -13.00 40.77 14.55
N SER A 75 -12.72 39.47 14.50
CA SER A 75 -11.34 38.96 14.42
C SER A 75 -10.76 38.95 13.00
N ASN A 76 -11.56 39.33 11.99
CA ASN A 76 -11.22 39.25 10.58
C ASN A 76 -10.89 37.81 10.11
N ASP A 77 -11.43 36.81 10.81
CA ASP A 77 -11.12 35.39 10.61
C ASP A 77 -11.73 34.79 9.34
N LEU A 78 -12.88 35.33 8.91
CA LEU A 78 -13.52 34.93 7.66
C LEU A 78 -12.59 35.15 6.46
N PHE A 79 -11.73 36.15 6.50
CA PHE A 79 -10.99 36.61 5.33
C PHE A 79 -9.51 36.17 5.33
N ARG A 80 -8.98 35.69 6.46
CA ARG A 80 -7.58 35.23 6.54
C ARG A 80 -7.44 33.71 6.46
N ARG A 81 -6.35 33.27 5.83
CA ARG A 81 -5.85 31.89 5.96
C ARG A 81 -5.15 31.73 7.30
N TYR A 82 -5.34 30.60 7.96
CA TYR A 82 -4.61 30.26 9.16
C TYR A 82 -3.24 29.65 8.86
N PRO A 83 -2.19 30.01 9.61
CA PRO A 83 -0.93 29.29 9.54
C PRO A 83 -1.08 27.90 10.15
N ASP A 84 -0.17 26.99 9.79
CA ASP A 84 -0.13 25.65 10.37
C ASP A 84 0.00 25.72 11.90
N GLY A 85 -0.72 24.84 12.61
CA GLY A 85 -0.76 24.82 14.07
C GLY A 85 -1.71 25.83 14.73
N HIS A 86 -2.33 26.76 13.98
CA HIS A 86 -3.27 27.73 14.55
C HIS A 86 -4.45 27.07 15.27
N TYR A 87 -5.08 26.07 14.64
CA TYR A 87 -6.21 25.34 15.22
C TYR A 87 -5.83 24.67 16.55
N ALA A 88 -4.68 23.99 16.57
CA ALA A 88 -4.16 23.33 17.77
C ALA A 88 -3.88 24.34 18.89
N HIS A 89 -3.20 25.45 18.57
CA HIS A 89 -2.92 26.51 19.55
C HIS A 89 -4.19 27.14 20.12
N SER A 90 -5.15 27.49 19.26
CA SER A 90 -6.41 28.11 19.68
C SER A 90 -7.25 27.16 20.53
N LEU A 91 -7.36 25.89 20.13
CA LEU A 91 -8.10 24.89 20.87
C LEU A 91 -7.43 24.59 22.22
N ARG A 92 -6.10 24.40 22.25
CA ARG A 92 -5.35 24.18 23.50
C ARG A 92 -5.62 25.26 24.54
N HIS A 93 -5.63 26.53 24.12
CA HIS A 93 -5.92 27.64 25.02
C HIS A 93 -7.35 27.56 25.59
N GLN A 94 -8.34 27.18 24.78
CA GLN A 94 -9.73 27.01 25.23
C GLN A 94 -9.92 25.79 26.14
N LEU A 95 -9.09 24.75 25.99
CA LEU A 95 -9.17 23.53 26.79
C LEU A 95 -8.37 23.58 28.11
N ALA A 96 -7.42 24.52 28.26
CA ALA A 96 -6.43 24.53 29.33
C ALA A 96 -6.98 24.53 30.76
N HIS A 97 -8.20 25.06 30.96
CA HIS A 97 -8.83 25.24 32.28
C HIS A 97 -10.08 24.39 32.48
N LEU A 98 -10.38 23.48 31.56
CA LEU A 98 -11.54 22.60 31.70
C LEU A 98 -11.21 21.49 32.71
N GLU A 99 -12.21 21.12 33.51
CA GLU A 99 -12.08 20.08 34.54
C GLU A 99 -13.06 18.92 34.36
N THR A 100 -14.07 19.07 33.49
CA THR A 100 -15.12 18.07 33.29
C THR A 100 -15.26 17.64 31.83
N GLU A 101 -15.63 16.37 31.60
CA GLU A 101 -15.95 15.88 30.26
C GLU A 101 -17.12 16.62 29.62
N PHE A 102 -18.08 17.10 30.42
CA PHE A 102 -19.22 17.88 29.93
C PHE A 102 -18.76 19.19 29.27
N ASP A 103 -17.91 19.95 29.95
CA ASP A 103 -17.40 21.22 29.44
C ASP A 103 -16.49 21.00 28.22
N LEU A 104 -15.67 19.94 28.25
CA LEU A 104 -14.84 19.51 27.12
C LEU A 104 -15.71 19.25 25.88
N HIS A 105 -16.78 18.47 26.04
CA HIS A 105 -17.69 18.14 24.94
C HIS A 105 -18.36 19.39 24.36
N GLN A 106 -18.83 20.31 25.21
CA GLN A 106 -19.44 21.54 24.77
C GLN A 106 -18.44 22.45 24.04
N CYS A 107 -17.25 22.63 24.60
CA CYS A 107 -16.19 23.46 24.03
C CYS A 107 -15.81 22.98 22.62
N LEU A 108 -15.58 21.67 22.43
CA LEU A 108 -15.22 21.10 21.14
C LEU A 108 -16.27 21.32 20.05
N ARG A 109 -17.57 21.21 20.39
CA ARG A 109 -18.67 21.41 19.43
C ARG A 109 -18.82 22.87 19.03
N ARG A 110 -18.68 23.80 19.99
CA ARG A 110 -18.67 25.24 19.71
C ARG A 110 -17.48 25.63 18.84
N PHE A 111 -16.30 25.11 19.15
CA PHE A 111 -15.10 25.32 18.35
C PHE A 111 -15.30 24.81 16.92
N ARG A 112 -15.76 23.56 16.76
CA ARG A 112 -16.05 22.98 15.45
C ARG A 112 -17.09 23.79 14.67
N ASN A 113 -18.18 24.21 15.30
CA ASN A 113 -19.23 24.98 14.62
C ASN A 113 -18.69 26.33 14.11
N ARG A 114 -17.91 27.03 14.94
CA ARG A 114 -17.23 28.28 14.54
C ARG A 114 -16.32 28.05 13.33
N GLU A 115 -15.44 27.06 13.39
CA GLU A 115 -14.47 26.82 12.33
C GLU A 115 -15.13 26.31 11.05
N MET A 116 -16.16 25.47 11.14
CA MET A 116 -16.90 25.01 9.98
C MET A 116 -17.63 26.15 9.28
N LEU A 117 -18.19 27.11 10.01
CA LEU A 117 -18.77 28.33 9.41
C LEU A 117 -17.70 29.12 8.67
N ARG A 118 -16.55 29.38 9.30
CA ARG A 118 -15.42 30.08 8.67
C ARG A 118 -14.97 29.37 7.39
N ILE A 119 -14.77 28.06 7.44
CA ILE A 119 -14.28 27.27 6.31
C ILE A 119 -15.33 27.24 5.19
N ALA A 120 -16.62 27.07 5.51
CA ALA A 120 -17.71 27.13 4.52
C ALA A 120 -17.79 28.51 3.85
N TRP A 121 -17.68 29.59 4.62
CA TRP A 121 -17.67 30.95 4.10
C TRP A 121 -16.55 31.15 3.08
N ARG A 122 -15.33 30.79 3.47
CA ARG A 122 -14.13 30.95 2.62
C ARG A 122 -14.23 30.16 1.32
N ASP A 123 -14.73 28.93 1.39
CA ASP A 123 -14.90 28.08 0.21
C ASP A 123 -16.02 28.60 -0.72
N ILE A 124 -17.20 28.91 -0.17
CA ILE A 124 -18.36 29.34 -0.97
C ILE A 124 -18.10 30.70 -1.65
N CYS A 125 -17.43 31.63 -0.96
CA CYS A 125 -17.09 32.94 -1.50
C CYS A 125 -15.86 32.93 -2.42
N GLY A 126 -15.12 31.82 -2.51
CA GLY A 126 -13.91 31.71 -3.32
C GLY A 126 -12.66 32.32 -2.69
N HIS A 127 -12.66 32.60 -1.38
CA HIS A 127 -11.48 33.06 -0.62
C HIS A 127 -10.48 31.94 -0.33
N ALA A 128 -10.88 30.67 -0.51
CA ALA A 128 -10.01 29.50 -0.38
C ALA A 128 -10.15 28.58 -1.60
N SER A 129 -9.02 28.04 -2.06
CA SER A 129 -9.05 26.98 -3.06
C SER A 129 -9.52 25.65 -2.45
N LEU A 130 -9.95 24.69 -3.29
CA LEU A 130 -10.34 23.36 -2.82
C LEU A 130 -9.27 22.70 -1.92
N MET A 131 -7.99 22.81 -2.32
CA MET A 131 -6.87 22.26 -1.55
C MET A 131 -6.72 22.93 -0.18
N GLN A 132 -6.88 24.26 -0.12
CA GLN A 132 -6.86 24.98 1.15
C GLN A 132 -8.03 24.60 2.04
N THR A 133 -9.23 24.45 1.47
CA THR A 133 -10.42 24.00 2.21
C THR A 133 -10.24 22.61 2.80
N MET A 134 -9.75 21.64 2.01
CA MET A 134 -9.45 20.29 2.52
C MET A 134 -8.38 20.31 3.62
N HIS A 135 -7.34 21.14 3.45
CA HIS A 135 -6.29 21.31 4.46
C HIS A 135 -6.81 21.92 5.76
N ASP A 136 -7.65 22.96 5.69
CA ASP A 136 -8.28 23.58 6.86
C ASP A 136 -9.18 22.57 7.59
N LEU A 137 -9.98 21.79 6.86
CA LEU A 137 -10.84 20.73 7.44
C LEU A 137 -10.03 19.63 8.12
N SER A 138 -8.97 19.15 7.47
CA SER A 138 -8.06 18.14 8.05
C SER A 138 -7.30 18.69 9.25
N SER A 139 -6.85 19.95 9.19
CA SER A 139 -6.10 20.59 10.29
C SER A 139 -6.99 20.85 11.51
N LEU A 140 -8.28 21.18 11.29
CA LEU A 140 -9.29 21.26 12.34
C LEU A 140 -9.49 19.89 13.01
N ALA A 141 -9.65 18.83 12.21
CA ALA A 141 -9.79 17.46 12.74
C ALA A 141 -8.56 17.02 13.52
N ASP A 142 -7.35 17.25 13.00
CA ASP A 142 -6.09 16.95 13.68
C ASP A 142 -6.01 17.65 15.04
N ALA A 143 -6.32 18.95 15.11
CA ALA A 143 -6.33 19.70 16.36
C ALA A 143 -7.35 19.15 17.36
N CYS A 144 -8.58 18.88 16.91
CA CYS A 144 -9.61 18.27 17.76
C CYS A 144 -9.19 16.91 18.30
N ILE A 145 -8.48 16.09 17.52
CA ILE A 145 -7.98 14.78 17.96
C ILE A 145 -6.85 14.95 18.99
N ALA A 146 -5.79 15.68 18.62
CA ALA A 146 -4.56 15.73 19.42
C ALA A 146 -4.76 16.45 20.76
N GLU A 147 -5.42 17.62 20.76
CA GLU A 147 -5.61 18.41 21.97
C GLU A 147 -6.61 17.77 22.93
N THR A 148 -7.67 17.13 22.41
CA THR A 148 -8.61 16.36 23.24
C THR A 148 -7.94 15.14 23.87
N LEU A 149 -7.13 14.40 23.10
CA LEU A 149 -6.37 13.28 23.62
C LEU A 149 -5.44 13.71 24.76
N GLN A 150 -4.75 14.84 24.62
CA GLN A 150 -3.86 15.35 25.66
C GLN A 150 -4.60 15.63 26.98
N VAL A 151 -5.78 16.25 26.91
CA VAL A 151 -6.62 16.54 28.09
C VAL A 151 -7.09 15.24 28.75
N LEU A 152 -7.65 14.31 27.96
CA LEU A 152 -8.18 13.05 28.49
C LEU A 152 -7.08 12.16 29.07
N HIS A 153 -5.92 12.07 28.41
CA HIS A 153 -4.76 11.35 28.94
C HIS A 153 -4.36 11.92 30.30
N HIS A 154 -4.24 13.25 30.41
CA HIS A 154 -3.84 13.90 31.66
C HIS A 154 -4.82 13.63 32.81
N TRP A 155 -6.13 13.73 32.56
CA TRP A 155 -7.14 13.43 33.57
C TRP A 155 -7.09 11.97 34.00
N LEU A 156 -7.00 11.05 33.05
CA LEU A 156 -6.96 9.62 33.35
C LEU A 156 -5.66 9.22 34.06
N ALA A 157 -4.53 9.84 33.71
CA ALA A 157 -3.25 9.61 34.37
C ALA A 157 -3.23 10.12 35.82
N LYS A 158 -3.95 11.22 36.13
CA LYS A 158 -4.13 11.66 37.52
C LYS A 158 -4.90 10.62 38.37
N GLU A 159 -5.86 9.92 37.76
CA GLU A 159 -6.67 8.92 38.45
C GLU A 159 -5.94 7.57 38.57
N LEU A 160 -5.38 7.06 37.47
CA LEU A 160 -4.89 5.68 37.35
C LEU A 160 -3.36 5.57 37.39
N GLY A 161 -2.63 6.69 37.44
CA GLY A 161 -1.19 6.75 37.27
C GLY A 161 -0.77 6.87 35.80
N GLN A 162 0.48 7.28 35.59
CA GLN A 162 1.04 7.44 34.25
C GLN A 162 1.34 6.05 33.64
N PRO A 163 0.88 5.74 32.41
CA PRO A 163 1.26 4.49 31.73
C PRO A 163 2.76 4.49 31.44
N GLN A 164 3.43 3.40 31.80
CA GLN A 164 4.89 3.26 31.69
C GLN A 164 5.26 1.96 30.96
N ASP A 165 6.42 1.94 30.31
CA ASP A 165 7.06 0.70 29.85
C ASP A 165 7.70 -0.06 31.03
N ASN A 166 8.32 -1.20 30.72
CA ASN A 166 9.01 -2.02 31.72
C ASN A 166 10.26 -1.34 32.33
N GLN A 167 10.73 -0.24 31.73
CA GLN A 167 11.87 0.56 32.20
C GLN A 167 11.42 1.79 33.02
N GLY A 168 10.12 2.01 33.15
CA GLY A 168 9.53 3.16 33.86
C GLY A 168 9.40 4.43 33.00
N ASN A 169 9.67 4.36 31.70
CA ASN A 169 9.48 5.51 30.80
C ASN A 169 7.99 5.69 30.52
N SER A 170 7.52 6.94 30.60
CA SER A 170 6.13 7.27 30.29
C SER A 170 5.82 7.02 28.81
N GLN A 171 4.67 6.42 28.54
CA GLN A 171 4.18 6.18 27.18
C GLN A 171 2.98 7.06 26.82
N ARG A 172 2.81 7.37 25.53
CA ARG A 172 1.64 8.07 25.00
C ARG A 172 1.02 7.29 23.86
N MET A 173 -0.29 7.46 23.71
CA MET A 173 -1.04 6.84 22.61
C MET A 173 -0.66 7.51 21.29
N ILE A 174 -0.38 6.69 20.28
CA ILE A 174 -0.19 7.10 18.90
C ILE A 174 -1.54 7.03 18.19
N VAL A 175 -1.90 8.09 17.49
CA VAL A 175 -3.11 8.14 16.66
C VAL A 175 -2.72 8.23 15.21
N VAL A 176 -3.13 7.25 14.41
CA VAL A 176 -2.94 7.24 12.96
C VAL A 176 -4.25 7.63 12.29
N ALA A 177 -4.25 8.73 11.55
CA ALA A 177 -5.32 9.06 10.62
C ALA A 177 -5.16 8.28 9.31
N MET A 178 -6.25 7.71 8.85
CA MET A 178 -6.34 6.95 7.62
C MET A 178 -7.14 7.73 6.57
N GLY A 179 -7.21 7.18 5.36
CA GLY A 179 -8.12 7.67 4.32
C GLY A 179 -7.94 9.16 4.02
N LYS A 180 -9.06 9.90 3.96
CA LYS A 180 -9.04 11.32 3.60
C LYS A 180 -8.32 12.20 4.63
N LEU A 181 -8.47 11.91 5.92
CA LEU A 181 -7.81 12.69 6.97
C LEU A 181 -6.28 12.52 6.89
N GLY A 182 -5.82 11.28 6.72
CA GLY A 182 -4.38 11.01 6.65
C GLY A 182 -3.72 11.64 5.43
N ALA A 183 -4.47 11.84 4.34
CA ALA A 183 -4.03 12.53 3.13
C ALA A 183 -4.26 14.05 3.12
N TYR A 184 -4.74 14.70 4.19
CA TYR A 184 -5.13 16.13 4.15
C TYR A 184 -6.20 16.45 3.07
N GLU A 185 -7.11 15.51 2.82
CA GLU A 185 -8.16 15.55 1.79
C GLU A 185 -9.56 15.44 2.38
N LEU A 186 -9.73 15.85 3.64
CA LEU A 186 -11.03 15.76 4.32
C LEU A 186 -12.06 16.66 3.63
N ASN A 187 -13.31 16.19 3.53
CA ASN A 187 -14.45 16.98 3.06
C ASN A 187 -15.34 17.37 4.26
N TYR A 188 -16.37 18.18 4.01
CA TYR A 188 -17.19 18.80 5.07
C TYR A 188 -17.86 17.80 6.01
N SER A 189 -18.36 16.69 5.48
CA SER A 189 -19.11 15.69 6.25
C SER A 189 -18.54 14.28 6.00
N SER A 190 -17.24 14.11 6.28
CA SER A 190 -16.57 12.80 6.31
C SER A 190 -16.45 12.27 7.72
N ASP A 191 -16.49 10.95 7.82
CA ASP A 191 -15.97 10.24 8.97
C ASP A 191 -14.44 10.40 9.03
N ILE A 192 -13.89 10.44 10.24
CA ILE A 192 -12.44 10.38 10.47
C ILE A 192 -12.05 8.94 10.77
N ASP A 193 -11.33 8.33 9.84
CA ASP A 193 -10.85 6.97 9.95
C ASP A 193 -9.58 6.94 10.83
N LEU A 194 -9.62 6.28 12.00
CA LEU A 194 -8.52 6.29 12.97
C LEU A 194 -8.05 4.87 13.35
N ILE A 195 -6.77 4.75 13.67
CA ILE A 195 -6.18 3.58 14.34
C ILE A 195 -5.44 4.08 15.57
N PHE A 196 -5.68 3.43 16.72
CA PHE A 196 -5.02 3.75 17.98
C PHE A 196 -3.97 2.69 18.31
N ILE A 197 -2.78 3.16 18.66
CA ILE A 197 -1.62 2.33 18.95
C ILE A 197 -0.98 2.83 20.24
N TYR A 198 -0.37 1.94 21.01
CA TYR A 198 0.56 2.32 22.07
C TYR A 198 1.92 1.64 21.86
N PRO A 199 3.04 2.21 22.32
CA PRO A 199 4.36 1.68 22.02
C PRO A 199 4.55 0.24 22.54
N GLU A 200 4.48 0.05 23.85
CA GLU A 200 4.86 -1.19 24.51
C GLU A 200 3.87 -1.61 25.60
N PRO A 201 3.67 -2.93 25.83
CA PRO A 201 3.04 -3.45 27.03
C PRO A 201 3.72 -2.92 28.31
N GLY A 202 2.94 -2.78 29.38
CA GLY A 202 3.40 -2.26 30.65
C GLY A 202 2.23 -1.94 31.57
N GLU A 203 2.48 -1.22 32.65
CA GLU A 203 1.49 -0.86 33.66
C GLU A 203 1.59 0.62 34.05
N THR A 204 0.53 1.15 34.66
CA THR A 204 0.55 2.49 35.22
C THR A 204 1.34 2.57 36.52
N GLY A 205 2.15 3.61 36.66
CA GLY A 205 2.88 3.91 37.89
C GLY A 205 1.97 4.53 38.96
N ASN A 206 1.22 3.71 39.71
CA ASN A 206 0.46 4.14 40.89
C ASN A 206 0.57 3.10 42.03
N ALA A 207 0.93 3.56 43.23
CA ALA A 207 1.12 2.71 44.41
C ALA A 207 -0.17 2.08 44.98
N THR A 208 -1.36 2.59 44.61
CA THR A 208 -2.64 2.13 45.18
C THR A 208 -3.42 1.19 44.26
N ARG A 209 -3.31 1.34 42.94
CA ARG A 209 -3.95 0.47 41.94
C ARG A 209 -3.24 0.63 40.60
N THR A 210 -2.57 -0.43 40.14
CA THR A 210 -2.00 -0.48 38.80
C THR A 210 -3.03 -1.01 37.80
N VAL A 211 -2.98 -0.51 36.57
CA VAL A 211 -3.71 -1.06 35.43
C VAL A 211 -2.73 -1.27 34.27
N SER A 212 -2.99 -2.24 33.42
CA SER A 212 -2.18 -2.43 32.22
C SER A 212 -2.31 -1.25 31.26
N ASN A 213 -1.27 -0.99 30.47
CA ASN A 213 -1.28 0.02 29.40
C ASN A 213 -2.43 -0.23 28.42
N GLU A 214 -2.71 -1.49 28.05
CA GLU A 214 -3.84 -1.83 27.18
C GLU A 214 -5.17 -1.33 27.78
N GLN A 215 -5.40 -1.55 29.08
CA GLN A 215 -6.60 -1.08 29.77
C GLN A 215 -6.66 0.45 29.85
N PHE A 216 -5.54 1.11 30.17
CA PHE A 216 -5.44 2.57 30.21
C PHE A 216 -5.77 3.19 28.85
N PHE A 217 -5.07 2.76 27.80
CA PHE A 217 -5.26 3.29 26.45
C PHE A 217 -6.61 2.90 25.85
N THR A 218 -7.19 1.76 26.21
CA THR A 218 -8.57 1.41 25.82
C THR A 218 -9.58 2.40 26.42
N ARG A 219 -9.40 2.81 27.68
CA ARG A 219 -10.28 3.79 28.33
C ARG A 219 -10.16 5.17 27.68
N VAL A 220 -8.93 5.67 27.49
CA VAL A 220 -8.72 6.98 26.86
C VAL A 220 -9.24 6.99 25.42
N SER A 221 -9.08 5.88 24.68
CA SER A 221 -9.64 5.72 23.33
C SER A 221 -11.15 5.86 23.30
N LYS A 222 -11.86 5.22 24.25
CA LYS A 222 -13.33 5.30 24.35
C LYS A 222 -13.78 6.73 24.71
N GLN A 223 -13.09 7.39 25.62
CA GLN A 223 -13.38 8.79 25.97
C GLN A 223 -13.16 9.73 24.79
N LEU A 224 -12.06 9.55 24.04
CA LEU A 224 -11.76 10.34 22.85
C LEU A 224 -12.85 10.17 21.77
N ILE A 225 -13.25 8.94 21.47
CA ILE A 225 -14.35 8.66 20.53
C ILE A 225 -15.64 9.33 21.01
N ALA A 226 -15.97 9.22 22.30
CA ALA A 226 -17.17 9.84 22.86
C ALA A 226 -17.13 11.37 22.77
N ALA A 227 -15.98 12.00 23.01
CA ALA A 227 -15.81 13.45 22.92
C ALA A 227 -16.05 13.96 21.50
N LEU A 228 -15.56 13.22 20.49
CA LEU A 228 -15.65 13.59 19.08
C LEU A 228 -17.01 13.27 18.44
N ASP A 229 -17.54 12.05 18.65
CA ASP A 229 -18.65 11.49 17.86
C ASP A 229 -20.03 11.72 18.49
N ARG A 230 -20.12 11.73 19.83
CA ARG A 230 -21.42 11.77 20.52
C ARG A 230 -22.26 12.98 20.08
N ARG A 231 -23.55 12.79 19.80
CA ARG A 231 -24.44 13.92 19.51
C ARG A 231 -24.96 14.55 20.80
N THR A 232 -24.83 15.87 20.92
CA THR A 232 -25.41 16.69 21.99
C THR A 232 -26.31 17.77 21.38
N GLY A 233 -26.89 18.66 22.21
CA GLY A 233 -27.64 19.83 21.72
C GLY A 233 -26.82 20.76 20.82
N ASP A 234 -25.49 20.79 21.01
CA ASP A 234 -24.55 21.58 20.20
C ASP A 234 -24.07 20.81 18.94
N GLY A 235 -24.57 19.59 18.69
CA GLY A 235 -24.20 18.75 17.56
C GLY A 235 -23.12 17.71 17.89
N PHE A 236 -22.19 17.49 16.96
CA PHE A 236 -21.05 16.57 17.07
C PHE A 236 -19.79 17.24 16.53
N VAL A 237 -18.61 16.70 16.84
CA VAL A 237 -17.34 17.23 16.32
C VAL A 237 -17.01 16.55 14.99
N PHE A 238 -16.75 15.24 15.05
CA PHE A 238 -16.49 14.37 13.91
C PHE A 238 -17.01 12.97 14.20
N ARG A 239 -17.55 12.31 13.18
CA ARG A 239 -17.90 10.88 13.27
C ARG A 239 -16.62 10.06 13.17
N VAL A 240 -16.43 9.10 14.05
CA VAL A 240 -15.18 8.34 14.11
C VAL A 240 -15.40 6.94 13.56
N ASP A 241 -14.62 6.54 12.55
CA ASP A 241 -14.60 5.17 12.04
C ASP A 241 -13.30 4.46 12.46
N MET A 242 -13.45 3.34 13.16
CA MET A 242 -12.34 2.53 13.68
C MET A 242 -12.16 1.21 12.91
N ARG A 243 -12.88 0.99 11.80
CA ARG A 243 -12.93 -0.31 11.09
C ARG A 243 -11.66 -0.69 10.35
N LEU A 244 -10.79 0.27 10.07
CA LEU A 244 -9.51 0.02 9.39
C LEU A 244 -8.41 -0.51 10.31
N ARG A 245 -8.67 -0.63 11.62
CA ARG A 245 -7.72 -1.23 12.57
C ARG A 245 -7.57 -2.74 12.35
N PRO A 246 -6.47 -3.37 12.79
CA PRO A 246 -6.27 -4.82 12.70
C PRO A 246 -7.46 -5.61 13.22
N PHE A 247 -7.84 -6.66 12.49
CA PHE A 247 -9.03 -7.49 12.74
C PHE A 247 -10.39 -6.75 12.68
N GLY A 248 -10.41 -5.50 12.22
CA GLY A 248 -11.63 -4.70 12.03
C GLY A 248 -12.44 -4.52 13.31
N GLU A 249 -13.77 -4.60 13.21
CA GLU A 249 -14.68 -4.41 14.36
C GLU A 249 -14.46 -5.43 15.49
N SER A 250 -13.97 -6.63 15.16
CA SER A 250 -13.70 -7.70 16.12
C SER A 250 -12.33 -7.58 16.81
N GLY A 251 -11.47 -6.68 16.34
CA GLY A 251 -10.16 -6.44 16.92
C GLY A 251 -10.19 -5.54 18.15
N PRO A 252 -9.09 -5.54 18.93
CA PRO A 252 -8.93 -4.61 20.04
C PRO A 252 -9.02 -3.16 19.54
N LEU A 253 -9.52 -2.26 20.38
CA LEU A 253 -9.69 -0.85 20.00
C LEU A 253 -8.34 -0.13 19.85
N VAL A 254 -7.35 -0.57 20.62
CA VAL A 254 -5.98 -0.07 20.66
C VAL A 254 -5.05 -1.28 20.72
N ALA A 255 -3.92 -1.25 20.00
CA ALA A 255 -2.95 -2.35 19.95
C ALA A 255 -1.53 -1.85 20.24
N SER A 256 -0.66 -2.72 20.76
CA SER A 256 0.77 -2.39 20.87
C SER A 256 1.44 -2.34 19.49
N LEU A 257 2.60 -1.67 19.37
CA LEU A 257 3.41 -1.71 18.15
C LEU A 257 3.78 -3.14 17.77
N GLU A 258 4.20 -3.95 18.74
CA GLU A 258 4.52 -5.36 18.55
C GLU A 258 3.32 -6.18 17.99
N ALA A 259 2.12 -5.98 18.55
CA ALA A 259 0.92 -6.68 18.08
C ALA A 259 0.56 -6.26 16.64
N LEU A 260 0.77 -4.98 16.32
CA LEU A 260 0.55 -4.43 14.99
C LEU A 260 1.54 -5.02 13.96
N GLU A 261 2.82 -5.09 14.32
CA GLU A 261 3.86 -5.68 13.49
C GLU A 261 3.55 -7.15 13.17
N ASN A 262 3.28 -7.94 14.22
CA ASN A 262 2.93 -9.36 14.08
C ASN A 262 1.71 -9.55 13.16
N TYR A 263 0.71 -8.67 13.26
CA TYR A 263 -0.46 -8.70 12.40
C TYR A 263 -0.11 -8.45 10.93
N TYR A 264 0.61 -7.37 10.62
CA TYR A 264 0.91 -7.04 9.21
C TYR A 264 1.92 -7.98 8.57
N GLN A 265 2.85 -8.56 9.34
CA GLN A 265 3.76 -9.59 8.85
C GLN A 265 3.01 -10.89 8.51
N SER A 266 2.06 -11.31 9.35
CA SER A 266 1.44 -12.64 9.23
C SER A 266 0.09 -12.65 8.49
N HIS A 267 -0.70 -11.58 8.61
CA HIS A 267 -2.10 -11.51 8.18
C HIS A 267 -2.39 -10.35 7.22
N GLY A 268 -1.41 -9.46 6.98
CA GLY A 268 -1.58 -8.23 6.21
C GLY A 268 -2.08 -8.47 4.78
N ARG A 269 -3.23 -7.88 4.46
CA ARG A 269 -3.97 -8.04 3.21
C ARG A 269 -3.66 -6.92 2.21
N GLU A 270 -3.94 -7.20 0.95
CA GLU A 270 -3.63 -6.29 -0.17
C GLU A 270 -4.43 -4.98 -0.13
N TRP A 271 -5.70 -5.05 0.28
CA TRP A 271 -6.51 -3.85 0.47
C TRP A 271 -6.06 -3.01 1.69
N GLU A 272 -5.43 -3.62 2.69
CA GLU A 272 -4.87 -2.87 3.83
C GLU A 272 -3.68 -2.04 3.36
N ARG A 273 -2.81 -2.60 2.50
CA ARG A 273 -1.73 -1.82 1.86
C ARG A 273 -2.28 -0.61 1.12
N TYR A 274 -3.36 -0.79 0.36
CA TYR A 274 -4.06 0.29 -0.33
C TYR A 274 -4.54 1.38 0.65
N ALA A 275 -5.19 0.99 1.76
CA ALA A 275 -5.65 1.94 2.78
C ALA A 275 -4.49 2.70 3.45
N PHE A 276 -3.37 2.02 3.72
CA PHE A 276 -2.21 2.59 4.41
C PHE A 276 -1.37 3.57 3.57
N ILE A 277 -1.57 3.65 2.24
CA ILE A 277 -0.95 4.71 1.41
C ILE A 277 -1.25 6.09 1.98
N LYS A 278 -2.47 6.29 2.47
CA LYS A 278 -2.93 7.55 3.04
C LYS A 278 -2.70 7.66 4.55
N ALA A 279 -2.11 6.67 5.21
CA ALA A 279 -1.92 6.68 6.67
C ALA A 279 -0.93 7.77 7.11
N ARG A 280 -1.29 8.53 8.15
CA ARG A 280 -0.46 9.59 8.74
C ARG A 280 -0.64 9.66 10.24
N VAL A 281 0.46 9.82 10.98
CA VAL A 281 0.38 10.03 12.43
C VAL A 281 -0.08 11.45 12.74
N VAL A 282 -1.09 11.57 13.61
CA VAL A 282 -1.69 12.83 14.08
C VAL A 282 -1.18 13.20 15.47
N SER A 283 -0.96 12.21 16.32
CA SER A 283 -0.47 12.37 17.69
C SER A 283 0.40 11.19 18.08
N GLY A 284 1.35 11.41 18.99
CA GLY A 284 2.32 10.41 19.45
C GLY A 284 3.67 11.06 19.75
N ASP A 285 4.51 10.38 20.53
CA ASP A 285 5.89 10.82 20.75
C ASP A 285 6.75 10.54 19.50
N PRO A 286 7.79 11.35 19.22
CA PRO A 286 8.54 11.26 17.96
C PRO A 286 9.20 9.90 17.71
N GLU A 287 9.75 9.28 18.75
CA GLU A 287 10.53 8.06 18.62
C GLU A 287 9.64 6.83 18.27
N PRO A 288 8.58 6.50 19.05
CA PRO A 288 7.67 5.40 18.69
C PRO A 288 6.91 5.65 17.38
N THR A 289 6.65 6.92 17.07
CA THR A 289 6.04 7.31 15.78
C THR A 289 6.96 7.00 14.60
N ASN A 290 8.25 7.26 14.74
CA ASN A 290 9.24 6.92 13.69
C ASN A 290 9.38 5.41 13.52
N GLU A 291 9.38 4.66 14.62
CA GLU A 291 9.37 3.19 14.59
C GLU A 291 8.17 2.66 13.80
N LEU A 292 6.96 3.12 14.13
CA LEU A 292 5.74 2.77 13.41
C LEU A 292 5.83 3.05 11.91
N VAL A 293 6.34 4.22 11.53
CA VAL A 293 6.49 4.60 10.11
C VAL A 293 7.51 3.70 9.41
N GLN A 294 8.62 3.37 10.06
CA GLN A 294 9.64 2.47 9.52
C GLN A 294 9.10 1.04 9.34
N MET A 295 8.29 0.56 10.28
CA MET A 295 7.62 -0.75 10.23
C MET A 295 6.57 -0.82 9.10
N LEU A 296 5.74 0.22 8.95
CA LEU A 296 4.66 0.23 7.94
C LEU A 296 5.16 0.45 6.52
N ARG A 297 6.26 1.19 6.33
CA ARG A 297 6.79 1.52 4.99
C ARG A 297 7.03 0.28 4.10
N PRO A 298 7.76 -0.77 4.54
CA PRO A 298 7.96 -1.97 3.73
C PRO A 298 6.69 -2.80 3.53
N PHE A 299 5.73 -2.73 4.47
CA PHE A 299 4.42 -3.37 4.32
C PHE A 299 3.61 -2.75 3.15
N VAL A 300 3.58 -1.42 3.08
CA VAL A 300 2.84 -0.66 2.05
C VAL A 300 3.57 -0.67 0.71
N TYR A 301 4.86 -0.30 0.71
CA TYR A 301 5.64 -0.01 -0.49
C TYR A 301 6.70 -1.10 -0.73
N ARG A 302 6.26 -2.22 -1.31
CA ARG A 302 7.13 -3.36 -1.62
C ARG A 302 8.16 -2.99 -2.70
N ARG A 303 9.44 -3.32 -2.46
CA ARG A 303 10.53 -3.13 -3.44
C ARG A 303 10.43 -4.08 -4.64
N TYR A 304 9.89 -5.28 -4.39
CA TYR A 304 9.65 -6.32 -5.38
C TYR A 304 8.15 -6.61 -5.41
N LEU A 305 7.55 -6.44 -6.58
CA LEU A 305 6.16 -6.82 -6.80
C LEU A 305 6.12 -8.12 -7.56
N ASP A 306 5.32 -9.01 -6.99
CA ASP A 306 5.06 -10.35 -7.46
C ASP A 306 3.79 -10.29 -8.34
N TYR A 307 3.50 -11.32 -9.15
CA TYR A 307 2.31 -11.33 -10.02
C TYR A 307 1.03 -11.33 -9.18
N GLY A 308 1.10 -11.88 -7.96
CA GLY A 308 0.03 -11.84 -6.97
C GLY A 308 -0.41 -10.43 -6.61
N ALA A 309 0.52 -9.47 -6.52
CA ALA A 309 0.21 -8.08 -6.24
C ALA A 309 -0.57 -7.41 -7.40
N TYR A 310 -0.20 -7.68 -8.65
CA TYR A 310 -0.94 -7.19 -9.82
C TYR A 310 -2.33 -7.83 -9.92
N GLU A 311 -2.45 -9.12 -9.67
CA GLU A 311 -3.74 -9.80 -9.65
C GLU A 311 -4.65 -9.24 -8.55
N SER A 312 -4.09 -8.95 -7.37
CA SER A 312 -4.83 -8.35 -6.27
C SER A 312 -5.35 -6.93 -6.60
N LEU A 313 -4.59 -6.16 -7.38
CA LEU A 313 -5.05 -4.87 -7.89
C LEU A 313 -6.18 -5.04 -8.92
N ARG A 314 -6.12 -6.06 -9.78
CA ARG A 314 -7.21 -6.41 -10.70
C ARG A 314 -8.47 -6.86 -9.96
N GLU A 315 -8.34 -7.70 -8.93
CA GLU A 315 -9.44 -8.12 -8.07
C GLU A 315 -10.09 -6.90 -7.37
N MET A 316 -9.29 -5.98 -6.83
CA MET A 316 -9.80 -4.73 -6.26
C MET A 316 -10.54 -3.86 -7.30
N LYS A 317 -10.01 -3.75 -8.52
CA LYS A 317 -10.68 -3.05 -9.63
C LYS A 317 -12.05 -3.68 -9.94
N GLN A 318 -12.11 -5.01 -10.03
CA GLN A 318 -13.35 -5.75 -10.31
C GLN A 318 -14.38 -5.56 -9.19
N LEU A 319 -13.96 -5.57 -7.92
CA LEU A 319 -14.84 -5.30 -6.78
C LEU A 319 -15.45 -3.90 -6.83
N ILE A 320 -14.65 -2.88 -7.23
CA ILE A 320 -15.13 -1.52 -7.43
C ILE A 320 -16.23 -1.49 -8.48
N VAL A 321 -16.00 -2.10 -9.65
CA VAL A 321 -16.98 -2.15 -10.77
C VAL A 321 -18.26 -2.87 -10.35
N ALA A 322 -18.14 -4.08 -9.79
CA ALA A 322 -19.27 -4.88 -9.37
C ALA A 322 -20.14 -4.18 -8.32
N GLU A 323 -19.53 -3.39 -7.41
CA GLU A 323 -20.28 -2.61 -6.43
C GLU A 323 -21.13 -1.51 -7.08
N VAL A 324 -20.60 -0.82 -8.09
CA VAL A 324 -21.35 0.24 -8.81
C VAL A 324 -22.59 -0.33 -9.47
N GLU A 325 -22.44 -1.46 -10.17
CA GLU A 325 -23.53 -2.15 -10.87
C GLU A 325 -24.59 -2.64 -9.88
N ARG A 326 -24.16 -3.37 -8.84
CA ARG A 326 -25.06 -3.97 -7.85
C ARG A 326 -25.92 -2.94 -7.11
N LYS A 327 -25.35 -1.78 -6.78
CA LYS A 327 -26.02 -0.74 -5.99
C LYS A 327 -26.72 0.33 -6.85
N GLY A 328 -26.60 0.28 -8.18
CA GLY A 328 -27.23 1.26 -9.08
C GLY A 328 -26.76 2.70 -8.84
N LEU A 329 -25.47 2.90 -8.54
CA LEU A 329 -24.92 4.17 -8.03
C LEU A 329 -24.69 5.26 -9.11
N LYS A 330 -25.59 5.36 -10.09
CA LYS A 330 -25.44 6.29 -11.24
C LYS A 330 -25.27 7.73 -10.79
N ASP A 331 -26.08 8.20 -9.85
CA ASP A 331 -26.06 9.58 -9.36
C ASP A 331 -25.16 9.81 -8.14
N ASN A 332 -24.26 8.85 -7.85
CA ASN A 332 -23.29 9.00 -6.77
C ASN A 332 -21.96 9.54 -7.31
N ILE A 333 -21.54 10.72 -6.87
CA ILE A 333 -20.32 11.39 -7.36
C ILE A 333 -19.01 10.72 -6.90
N LYS A 334 -19.04 9.96 -5.80
CA LYS A 334 -17.85 9.30 -5.25
C LYS A 334 -17.71 7.87 -5.77
N LEU A 335 -18.79 7.10 -5.66
CA LEU A 335 -18.80 5.66 -5.90
C LEU A 335 -19.32 5.27 -7.28
N GLY A 336 -20.06 6.16 -7.96
CA GLY A 336 -20.55 5.87 -9.30
C GLY A 336 -19.41 5.79 -10.32
N ALA A 337 -19.69 5.23 -11.50
CA ALA A 337 -18.73 5.13 -12.60
C ALA A 337 -18.15 6.52 -12.94
N GLY A 338 -16.83 6.60 -13.16
CA GLY A 338 -16.12 7.85 -13.37
C GLY A 338 -16.01 8.76 -12.13
N GLY A 339 -16.36 8.25 -10.95
CA GLY A 339 -16.39 9.02 -9.70
C GLY A 339 -15.02 9.18 -9.04
N ILE A 340 -15.01 9.90 -7.92
CA ILE A 340 -13.78 10.23 -7.17
C ILE A 340 -12.96 8.96 -6.82
N ARG A 341 -13.63 7.86 -6.45
CA ARG A 341 -12.97 6.62 -6.06
C ARG A 341 -12.15 6.01 -7.20
N GLU A 342 -12.62 6.10 -8.44
CA GLU A 342 -11.88 5.59 -9.60
C GLU A 342 -10.60 6.40 -9.82
N ILE A 343 -10.62 7.73 -9.63
CA ILE A 343 -9.41 8.58 -9.70
C ILE A 343 -8.40 8.20 -8.60
N GLU A 344 -8.89 8.05 -7.36
CA GLU A 344 -8.06 7.63 -6.23
C GLU A 344 -7.42 6.27 -6.50
N PHE A 345 -8.18 5.33 -7.07
CA PHE A 345 -7.69 4.01 -7.44
C PHE A 345 -6.59 4.07 -8.50
N ILE A 346 -6.77 4.88 -9.56
CA ILE A 346 -5.74 5.06 -10.60
C ILE A 346 -4.42 5.49 -9.97
N GLY A 347 -4.40 6.57 -9.18
CA GLY A 347 -3.16 7.06 -8.57
C GLY A 347 -2.56 6.04 -7.59
N GLN A 348 -3.36 5.52 -6.65
CA GLN A 348 -2.89 4.61 -5.61
C GLN A 348 -2.42 3.26 -6.15
N ALA A 349 -3.00 2.77 -7.25
CA ALA A 349 -2.50 1.62 -7.97
C ALA A 349 -1.03 1.80 -8.37
N PHE A 350 -0.67 2.93 -8.98
CA PHE A 350 0.71 3.22 -9.32
C PHE A 350 1.61 3.35 -8.08
N GLN A 351 1.09 3.91 -6.98
CA GLN A 351 1.85 4.01 -5.72
C GLN A 351 2.18 2.62 -5.15
N LEU A 352 1.25 1.67 -5.20
CA LEU A 352 1.52 0.29 -4.77
C LEU A 352 2.51 -0.41 -5.71
N ILE A 353 2.43 -0.15 -7.01
CA ILE A 353 3.28 -0.79 -8.02
C ILE A 353 4.70 -0.20 -8.06
N ARG A 354 4.87 1.07 -7.74
CA ARG A 354 6.16 1.76 -7.95
C ARG A 354 6.70 2.45 -6.73
N GLY A 355 5.87 2.76 -5.73
CA GLY A 355 6.27 3.49 -4.54
C GLY A 355 7.41 2.82 -3.76
N GLY A 356 7.56 1.49 -3.83
CA GLY A 356 8.69 0.80 -3.18
C GLY A 356 10.06 1.07 -3.83
N ARG A 357 10.09 1.40 -5.13
CA ARG A 357 11.30 1.76 -5.88
C ARG A 357 11.46 3.26 -6.08
N ASP A 358 10.33 3.97 -6.08
CA ASP A 358 10.25 5.40 -6.38
C ASP A 358 9.65 6.14 -5.17
N PRO A 359 10.48 6.62 -4.23
CA PRO A 359 10.01 7.28 -3.01
C PRO A 359 9.14 8.52 -3.26
N GLU A 360 9.33 9.20 -4.39
CA GLU A 360 8.48 10.33 -4.80
C GLU A 360 7.02 9.94 -5.01
N LEU A 361 6.70 8.66 -5.23
CA LEU A 361 5.32 8.15 -5.30
C LEU A 361 4.74 7.77 -3.94
N GLN A 362 5.45 8.00 -2.82
CA GLN A 362 4.94 7.75 -1.46
C GLN A 362 4.17 8.95 -0.88
N GLN A 363 3.68 9.86 -1.74
CA GLN A 363 2.87 11.01 -1.37
C GLN A 363 1.47 10.59 -0.95
N LYS A 364 0.84 11.30 -0.02
CA LYS A 364 -0.49 10.92 0.46
C LYS A 364 -1.62 11.55 -0.36
N GLN A 365 -1.41 12.78 -0.84
CA GLN A 365 -2.40 13.56 -1.58
C GLN A 365 -2.47 13.12 -3.04
N ILE A 366 -3.67 12.81 -3.53
CA ILE A 366 -3.87 12.25 -4.87
C ILE A 366 -3.46 13.22 -5.98
N LEU A 367 -3.72 14.51 -5.81
CA LEU A 367 -3.32 15.51 -6.80
C LEU A 367 -1.80 15.60 -6.96
N HIS A 368 -1.05 15.50 -5.86
CA HIS A 368 0.40 15.46 -5.89
C HIS A 368 0.91 14.15 -6.50
N THR A 369 0.30 13.01 -6.17
CA THR A 369 0.59 11.73 -6.81
C THR A 369 0.41 11.81 -8.32
N LEU A 370 -0.67 12.39 -8.82
CA LEU A 370 -0.92 12.57 -10.25
C LEU A 370 0.14 13.46 -10.91
N ASP A 371 0.61 14.52 -10.23
CA ASP A 371 1.71 15.36 -10.72
C ASP A 371 3.01 14.57 -10.84
N VAL A 372 3.37 13.78 -9.84
CA VAL A 372 4.56 12.92 -9.88
C VAL A 372 4.46 11.88 -11.02
N LEU A 373 3.27 11.32 -11.26
CA LEU A 373 3.05 10.38 -12.36
C LEU A 373 3.25 11.03 -13.73
N GLY A 374 2.83 12.28 -13.91
CA GLY A 374 3.10 13.05 -15.13
C GLY A 374 4.58 13.38 -15.31
N LEU A 375 5.22 13.92 -14.25
CA LEU A 375 6.64 14.27 -14.26
C LEU A 375 7.55 13.07 -14.59
N LYS A 376 7.18 11.87 -14.11
CA LYS A 376 7.90 10.62 -14.39
C LYS A 376 7.42 9.90 -15.66
N GLN A 377 6.58 10.54 -16.48
CA GLN A 377 6.04 10.00 -17.73
C GLN A 377 5.35 8.63 -17.57
N GLN A 378 4.77 8.38 -16.40
CA GLN A 378 4.00 7.16 -16.12
C GLN A 378 2.57 7.26 -16.60
N LEU A 379 2.07 8.49 -16.69
CA LEU A 379 0.83 8.83 -17.37
C LEU A 379 1.13 9.98 -18.35
N PRO A 380 0.52 9.99 -19.54
CA PRO A 380 0.62 11.13 -20.43
C PRO A 380 0.09 12.41 -19.76
N ASP A 381 0.69 13.57 -20.08
CA ASP A 381 0.31 14.86 -19.48
C ASP A 381 -1.18 15.18 -19.64
N TYR A 382 -1.78 14.81 -20.77
CA TYR A 382 -3.21 15.03 -21.00
C TYR A 382 -4.07 14.20 -20.05
N VAL A 383 -3.66 12.96 -19.72
CA VAL A 383 -4.36 12.08 -18.76
C VAL A 383 -4.27 12.69 -17.36
N VAL A 384 -3.06 13.13 -16.96
CA VAL A 384 -2.84 13.79 -15.67
C VAL A 384 -3.74 15.02 -15.53
N LYS A 385 -3.78 15.88 -16.55
CA LYS A 385 -4.64 17.06 -16.57
C LYS A 385 -6.11 16.68 -16.46
N GLU A 386 -6.60 15.73 -17.26
CA GLU A 386 -7.99 15.30 -17.23
C GLU A 386 -8.41 14.73 -15.87
N LEU A 387 -7.56 13.91 -15.24
CA LEU A 387 -7.81 13.36 -13.91
C LEU A 387 -7.80 14.44 -12.82
N LYS A 388 -6.86 15.39 -12.88
CA LYS A 388 -6.81 16.51 -11.92
C LYS A 388 -8.01 17.44 -12.06
N ASP A 389 -8.41 17.77 -13.28
CA ASP A 389 -9.58 18.61 -13.55
C ASP A 389 -10.86 17.90 -13.08
N ALA A 390 -10.99 16.60 -13.37
CA ALA A 390 -12.12 15.79 -12.89
C ALA A 390 -12.15 15.68 -11.37
N TYR A 391 -11.02 15.44 -10.70
CA TYR A 391 -10.95 15.34 -9.25
C TYR A 391 -11.40 16.64 -8.59
N GLN A 392 -10.90 17.79 -9.07
CA GLN A 392 -11.30 19.09 -8.55
C GLN A 392 -12.80 19.33 -8.75
N PHE A 393 -13.32 19.09 -9.95
CA PHE A 393 -14.75 19.28 -10.25
C PHE A 393 -15.64 18.39 -9.38
N LEU A 394 -15.32 17.10 -9.27
CA LEU A 394 -16.09 16.12 -8.49
C LEU A 394 -16.02 16.41 -6.99
N ARG A 395 -14.84 16.76 -6.47
CA ARG A 395 -14.68 17.07 -5.03
C ARG A 395 -15.33 18.41 -4.66
N THR A 396 -15.25 19.43 -5.52
CA THR A 396 -16.01 20.67 -5.30
C THR A 396 -17.51 20.41 -5.33
N THR A 397 -17.99 19.57 -6.26
CA THR A 397 -19.39 19.13 -6.26
C THR A 397 -19.76 18.43 -4.95
N GLU A 398 -18.90 17.54 -4.46
CA GLU A 398 -19.09 16.87 -3.16
C GLU A 398 -19.19 17.87 -2.01
N HIS A 399 -18.30 18.85 -1.97
CA HIS A 399 -18.31 19.89 -0.95
C HIS A 399 -19.63 20.67 -0.99
N ARG A 400 -20.09 21.10 -2.17
CA ARG A 400 -21.37 21.81 -2.30
C ARG A 400 -22.55 20.99 -1.82
N LEU A 401 -22.60 19.69 -2.16
CA LEU A 401 -23.66 18.80 -1.67
C LEU A 401 -23.67 18.66 -0.15
N GLN A 402 -22.49 18.55 0.47
CA GLN A 402 -22.36 18.35 1.91
C GLN A 402 -22.58 19.65 2.71
N GLN A 403 -22.09 20.79 2.20
CA GLN A 403 -22.20 22.10 2.83
C GLN A 403 -23.62 22.60 3.00
N VAL A 404 -24.57 22.10 2.19
CA VAL A 404 -25.97 22.52 2.30
C VAL A 404 -26.46 22.30 3.73
N ARG A 405 -26.29 21.08 4.26
CA ARG A 405 -26.85 20.68 5.58
C ARG A 405 -25.83 20.03 6.52
N ASP A 406 -24.53 20.16 6.22
CA ASP A 406 -23.48 19.43 6.93
C ASP A 406 -23.76 17.91 6.95
N ALA A 407 -24.22 17.39 5.82
CA ALA A 407 -24.74 16.05 5.67
C ALA A 407 -23.76 15.15 4.91
N GLN A 408 -23.63 13.89 5.35
CA GLN A 408 -22.79 12.89 4.68
C GLN A 408 -23.52 12.34 3.47
N THR A 409 -23.55 13.13 2.41
CA THR A 409 -24.14 12.75 1.12
C THR A 409 -23.08 12.75 0.02
N HIS A 410 -23.28 11.82 -0.92
CA HIS A 410 -22.56 11.73 -2.18
C HIS A 410 -23.53 11.62 -3.36
N GLN A 411 -24.85 11.73 -3.09
CA GLN A 411 -25.90 11.58 -4.09
C GLN A 411 -26.25 12.94 -4.64
N LEU A 412 -26.38 13.05 -5.96
CA LEU A 412 -26.96 14.22 -6.59
C LEU A 412 -28.43 14.39 -6.17
N PRO A 413 -28.91 15.63 -6.01
CA PRO A 413 -30.29 15.88 -5.63
C PRO A 413 -31.26 15.44 -6.73
N LYS A 414 -32.46 15.04 -6.30
CA LYS A 414 -33.59 14.74 -7.20
C LYS A 414 -34.56 15.92 -7.31
N ASP A 415 -34.68 16.68 -6.24
CA ASP A 415 -35.52 17.85 -6.16
C ASP A 415 -35.03 18.97 -7.10
N ALA A 416 -35.96 19.68 -7.73
CA ALA A 416 -35.64 20.68 -8.73
C ALA A 416 -34.96 21.92 -8.13
N ASP A 417 -35.39 22.36 -6.95
CA ASP A 417 -34.81 23.50 -6.26
C ASP A 417 -33.39 23.16 -5.78
N GLU A 418 -33.20 21.99 -5.18
CA GLU A 418 -31.86 21.53 -4.77
C GLU A 418 -30.89 21.40 -5.96
N ARG A 419 -31.38 20.94 -7.12
CA ARG A 419 -30.59 20.89 -8.37
C ARG A 419 -30.18 22.28 -8.84
N ALA A 420 -31.11 23.23 -8.85
CA ALA A 420 -30.82 24.61 -9.22
C ALA A 420 -29.78 25.23 -8.28
N CYS A 421 -29.89 24.99 -6.96
CA CYS A 421 -28.91 25.45 -5.99
C CYS A 421 -27.52 24.88 -6.24
N ILE A 422 -27.39 23.57 -6.52
CA ILE A 422 -26.09 22.96 -6.80
C ILE A 422 -25.49 23.51 -8.10
N ALA A 423 -26.29 23.71 -9.14
CA ALA A 423 -25.83 24.32 -10.38
C ALA A 423 -25.26 25.73 -10.14
N LEU A 424 -26.02 26.58 -9.44
CA LEU A 424 -25.59 27.92 -9.05
C LEU A 424 -24.33 27.91 -8.17
N ALA A 425 -24.27 26.99 -7.19
CA ALA A 425 -23.12 26.84 -6.30
C ALA A 425 -21.83 26.42 -7.02
N MET A 426 -21.98 25.74 -8.15
CA MET A 426 -20.91 25.32 -9.05
C MET A 426 -20.63 26.35 -10.16
N GLY A 427 -21.37 27.46 -10.21
CA GLY A 427 -21.18 28.54 -11.18
C GLY A 427 -21.84 28.29 -12.54
N PHE A 428 -22.91 27.49 -12.60
CA PHE A 428 -23.68 27.21 -13.82
C PHE A 428 -25.06 27.87 -13.77
N ASP A 429 -25.54 28.30 -14.94
CA ASP A 429 -26.85 28.93 -15.10
C ASP A 429 -28.02 27.92 -15.04
N SER A 430 -27.74 26.64 -15.25
CA SER A 430 -28.75 25.58 -15.26
C SER A 430 -28.19 24.24 -14.78
N TRP A 431 -29.08 23.39 -14.28
CA TRP A 431 -28.77 22.02 -13.90
C TRP A 431 -28.26 21.20 -15.09
N GLU A 432 -28.85 21.37 -16.26
CA GLU A 432 -28.50 20.66 -17.47
C GLU A 432 -27.06 20.95 -17.90
N ALA A 433 -26.63 22.22 -17.87
CA ALA A 433 -25.26 22.61 -18.19
C ALA A 433 -24.25 22.01 -17.20
N PHE A 434 -24.55 22.09 -15.90
CA PHE A 434 -23.74 21.45 -14.86
C PHE A 434 -23.64 19.93 -15.06
N TYR A 435 -24.77 19.27 -15.28
CA TYR A 435 -24.85 17.82 -15.40
C TYR A 435 -24.10 17.31 -16.64
N GLN A 436 -24.22 18.00 -17.78
CA GLN A 436 -23.43 17.68 -18.97
C GLN A 436 -21.93 17.78 -18.70
N LYS A 437 -21.47 18.85 -18.02
CA LYS A 437 -20.07 19.00 -17.64
C LYS A 437 -19.61 17.88 -16.70
N LEU A 438 -20.44 17.51 -15.73
CA LEU A 438 -20.19 16.38 -14.83
C LEU A 438 -20.00 15.07 -15.61
N GLN A 439 -20.87 14.78 -16.58
CA GLN A 439 -20.76 13.55 -17.37
C GLN A 439 -19.48 13.52 -18.23
N ILE A 440 -19.03 14.66 -18.77
CA ILE A 440 -17.75 14.74 -19.50
C ILE A 440 -16.58 14.34 -18.59
N HIS A 441 -16.53 14.86 -17.36
CA HIS A 441 -15.48 14.49 -16.42
C HIS A 441 -15.55 13.01 -16.05
N ARG A 442 -16.75 12.48 -15.76
CA ARG A 442 -16.94 11.06 -15.41
C ARG A 442 -16.56 10.13 -16.55
N GLN A 443 -16.92 10.45 -17.79
CA GLN A 443 -16.55 9.64 -18.95
C GLN A 443 -15.03 9.59 -19.15
N ARG A 444 -14.33 10.71 -18.98
CA ARG A 444 -12.86 10.75 -19.06
C ARG A 444 -12.21 9.87 -17.99
N VAL A 445 -12.64 10.02 -16.73
CA VAL A 445 -12.15 9.19 -15.62
C VAL A 445 -12.41 7.72 -15.91
N ARG A 446 -13.61 7.39 -16.40
CA ARG A 446 -13.99 6.02 -16.70
C ARG A 446 -13.11 5.40 -17.79
N ASN A 447 -12.87 6.13 -18.88
CA ASN A 447 -12.00 5.68 -19.96
C ASN A 447 -10.59 5.38 -19.45
N HIS A 448 -10.02 6.26 -18.59
CA HIS A 448 -8.71 6.05 -18.00
C HIS A 448 -8.70 4.87 -17.03
N PHE A 449 -9.73 4.75 -16.18
CA PHE A 449 -9.88 3.66 -15.23
C PHE A 449 -9.95 2.29 -15.92
N ASP A 450 -10.68 2.21 -17.03
CA ASP A 450 -10.78 0.99 -17.84
C ASP A 450 -9.40 0.59 -18.38
N GLN A 451 -8.60 1.53 -18.88
CA GLN A 451 -7.24 1.27 -19.39
C GLN A 451 -6.22 0.86 -18.31
N VAL A 452 -6.43 1.19 -17.02
CA VAL A 452 -5.49 0.81 -15.96
C VAL A 452 -5.51 -0.70 -15.77
N PHE A 453 -4.34 -1.34 -15.90
CA PHE A 453 -4.12 -2.80 -15.89
C PHE A 453 -4.59 -3.58 -17.12
N GLU A 454 -5.09 -2.89 -18.15
CA GLU A 454 -5.25 -3.49 -19.47
C GLU A 454 -3.89 -3.52 -20.15
N SER A 455 -3.35 -4.72 -20.38
CA SER A 455 -2.12 -4.88 -21.17
C SER A 455 -2.39 -4.40 -22.60
N PRO A 456 -1.54 -3.55 -23.21
CA PRO A 456 -1.67 -3.13 -24.62
C PRO A 456 -1.55 -4.26 -25.67
N GLN A 457 -1.63 -5.54 -25.27
CA GLN A 457 -1.45 -6.70 -26.15
C GLN A 457 -2.49 -7.82 -25.96
N ILE A 458 -3.49 -7.69 -25.09
CA ILE A 458 -4.54 -8.73 -24.96
C ILE A 458 -5.81 -8.20 -25.63
N SER A 459 -5.75 -8.10 -26.95
CA SER A 459 -6.90 -7.87 -27.82
C SER A 459 -7.04 -9.05 -28.79
N GLN A 460 -7.16 -10.26 -28.26
CA GLN A 460 -7.66 -11.43 -29.01
C GLN A 460 -8.51 -12.28 -28.06
N SER A 461 -9.82 -12.33 -28.32
CA SER A 461 -10.80 -13.16 -27.59
C SER A 461 -10.38 -14.62 -27.45
N ASP A 462 -9.59 -15.12 -28.40
CA ASP A 462 -9.23 -16.53 -28.52
C ASP A 462 -8.17 -16.97 -27.49
N GLU A 463 -7.29 -16.07 -27.03
CA GLU A 463 -6.28 -16.41 -26.00
C GLU A 463 -6.88 -16.53 -24.59
N VAL A 464 -7.91 -15.73 -24.29
CA VAL A 464 -8.60 -15.78 -23.00
C VAL A 464 -9.42 -17.07 -22.87
N ASP A 465 -10.13 -17.45 -23.94
CA ASP A 465 -10.88 -18.71 -23.99
C ASP A 465 -9.95 -19.92 -23.88
N ARG A 466 -8.81 -19.90 -24.58
CA ARG A 466 -7.82 -20.98 -24.53
C ARG A 466 -7.15 -21.11 -23.15
N SER A 467 -6.82 -19.99 -22.50
CA SER A 467 -6.30 -19.99 -21.12
C SER A 467 -7.31 -20.57 -20.13
N LEU A 468 -8.59 -20.24 -20.29
CA LEU A 468 -9.68 -20.77 -19.46
C LEU A 468 -9.87 -22.28 -19.67
N GLN A 469 -9.84 -22.76 -20.91
CA GLN A 469 -9.92 -24.18 -21.24
C GLN A 469 -8.76 -24.98 -20.63
N LEU A 470 -7.53 -24.46 -20.73
CA LEU A 470 -6.34 -25.07 -20.10
C LEU A 470 -6.43 -25.11 -18.58
N LYS A 471 -7.02 -24.07 -17.96
CA LYS A 471 -7.29 -24.07 -16.52
C LYS A 471 -8.33 -25.12 -16.13
N GLN A 472 -9.38 -25.29 -16.93
CA GLN A 472 -10.39 -26.34 -16.71
C GLN A 472 -9.80 -27.75 -16.90
N LEU A 473 -8.90 -27.93 -17.87
CA LEU A 473 -8.13 -29.16 -18.08
C LEU A 473 -7.33 -29.53 -16.81
N TRP A 474 -6.52 -28.59 -16.31
CA TRP A 474 -5.70 -28.81 -15.10
C TRP A 474 -6.55 -29.12 -13.87
N LEU A 475 -7.65 -28.38 -13.68
CA LEU A 475 -8.57 -28.57 -12.56
C LEU A 475 -9.46 -29.82 -12.70
N GLN A 476 -9.27 -30.61 -13.77
CA GLN A 476 -10.03 -31.84 -14.04
C GLN A 476 -11.54 -31.59 -14.15
N LYS A 477 -11.93 -30.43 -14.69
CA LYS A 477 -13.33 -30.04 -14.92
C LYS A 477 -13.82 -30.35 -16.34
N LEU A 478 -12.93 -30.79 -17.22
CA LEU A 478 -13.26 -31.25 -18.56
C LEU A 478 -13.51 -32.75 -18.59
N GLU A 479 -14.48 -33.18 -19.40
CA GLU A 479 -14.66 -34.58 -19.75
C GLU A 479 -13.43 -35.10 -20.48
N GLN A 480 -13.13 -36.40 -20.33
CA GLN A 480 -11.91 -37.00 -20.84
C GLN A 480 -11.75 -36.82 -22.35
N ASP A 481 -12.81 -37.05 -23.14
CA ASP A 481 -12.77 -36.91 -24.59
C ASP A 481 -12.45 -35.46 -25.02
N LYS A 482 -13.03 -34.46 -24.34
CA LYS A 482 -12.76 -33.04 -24.61
C LYS A 482 -11.35 -32.62 -24.20
N ALA A 483 -10.84 -33.17 -23.10
CA ALA A 483 -9.49 -32.93 -22.62
C ALA A 483 -8.43 -33.48 -23.58
N GLU A 484 -8.64 -34.68 -24.13
CA GLU A 484 -7.75 -35.29 -25.11
C GLU A 484 -7.77 -34.54 -26.45
N VAL A 485 -8.93 -34.07 -26.90
CA VAL A 485 -9.06 -33.22 -28.10
C VAL A 485 -8.27 -31.91 -27.92
N LEU A 486 -8.45 -31.20 -26.80
CA LEU A 486 -7.73 -29.95 -26.52
C LEU A 486 -6.21 -30.15 -26.51
N LEU A 487 -5.72 -31.23 -25.89
CA LEU A 487 -4.30 -31.56 -25.88
C LEU A 487 -3.77 -31.91 -27.27
N GLY A 488 -4.57 -32.60 -28.10
CA GLY A 488 -4.25 -32.86 -29.50
C GLY A 488 -4.16 -31.57 -30.33
N GLU A 489 -5.10 -30.63 -30.16
CA GLU A 489 -5.11 -29.33 -30.82
C GLU A 489 -3.90 -28.45 -30.44
N LEU A 490 -3.39 -28.60 -29.21
CA LEU A 490 -2.17 -27.93 -28.75
C LEU A 490 -0.88 -28.53 -29.35
N GLY A 491 -0.95 -29.74 -29.93
CA GLY A 491 0.17 -30.40 -30.57
C GLY A 491 0.85 -31.51 -29.75
N TYR A 492 0.22 -32.01 -28.68
CA TYR A 492 0.75 -33.15 -27.93
C TYR A 492 0.65 -34.45 -28.74
N GLU A 493 1.77 -35.18 -28.85
CA GLU A 493 1.85 -36.42 -29.64
C GLU A 493 1.06 -37.59 -29.01
N HIS A 494 0.91 -37.58 -27.68
CA HIS A 494 0.20 -38.60 -26.91
C HIS A 494 -0.77 -37.98 -25.88
N PRO A 495 -1.92 -37.41 -26.31
CA PRO A 495 -2.85 -36.68 -25.45
C PRO A 495 -3.35 -37.46 -24.22
N ALA A 496 -3.71 -38.74 -24.38
CA ALA A 496 -4.17 -39.59 -23.28
C ALA A 496 -3.09 -39.76 -22.18
N ASN A 497 -1.85 -40.04 -22.57
CA ASN A 497 -0.74 -40.20 -21.63
C ASN A 497 -0.39 -38.88 -20.92
N VAL A 498 -0.52 -37.75 -21.61
CA VAL A 498 -0.31 -36.41 -21.02
C VAL A 498 -1.42 -36.11 -20.01
N LEU A 499 -2.68 -36.42 -20.34
CA LEU A 499 -3.80 -36.25 -19.44
C LEU A 499 -3.62 -37.07 -18.14
N ASP A 500 -3.13 -38.30 -18.25
CA ASP A 500 -2.84 -39.14 -17.08
C ASP A 500 -1.72 -38.57 -16.19
N LEU A 501 -0.66 -38.01 -16.80
CA LEU A 501 0.40 -37.32 -16.06
C LEU A 501 -0.14 -36.12 -15.27
N LEU A 502 -1.01 -35.31 -15.88
CA LEU A 502 -1.64 -34.15 -15.25
C LEU A 502 -2.58 -34.58 -14.11
N LYS A 503 -3.42 -35.60 -14.33
CA LYS A 503 -4.31 -36.19 -13.31
C LYS A 503 -3.52 -36.75 -12.12
N SER A 504 -2.41 -37.44 -12.38
CA SER A 504 -1.51 -37.99 -11.37
C SER A 504 -0.93 -36.88 -10.49
N LEU A 505 -0.40 -35.81 -11.08
CA LEU A 505 0.17 -34.69 -10.30
C LEU A 505 -0.91 -33.98 -9.46
N GLY A 506 -2.10 -33.76 -10.02
CA GLY A 506 -3.21 -33.11 -9.30
C GLY A 506 -3.75 -33.91 -8.11
N SER A 507 -3.62 -35.24 -8.13
CA SER A 507 -4.14 -36.14 -7.09
C SER A 507 -3.10 -36.53 -6.01
N MET A 508 -1.83 -36.18 -6.18
CA MET A 508 -0.74 -36.48 -5.25
C MET A 508 -0.90 -35.81 -3.87
N ALA A 509 -0.41 -36.48 -2.82
CA ALA A 509 -0.42 -35.95 -1.45
C ALA A 509 0.35 -34.62 -1.32
N THR A 510 1.47 -34.46 -2.05
CA THR A 510 2.32 -33.26 -2.03
C THR A 510 1.68 -32.02 -2.67
N THR A 511 0.67 -32.20 -3.54
CA THR A 511 -0.09 -31.11 -4.17
C THR A 511 -1.44 -30.87 -3.48
N ARG A 512 -1.94 -31.87 -2.72
CA ARG A 512 -3.12 -31.74 -1.84
C ARG A 512 -2.82 -31.06 -0.51
N SER A 513 -1.62 -31.24 0.05
CA SER A 513 -1.21 -30.65 1.33
C SER A 513 -0.64 -29.22 1.20
N LEU A 514 -0.91 -28.52 0.10
CA LEU A 514 -0.37 -27.17 -0.13
C LEU A 514 -1.14 -26.13 0.68
N SER A 515 -0.45 -25.06 1.08
CA SER A 515 -1.11 -23.86 1.60
C SER A 515 -2.03 -23.26 0.55
N ARG A 516 -3.02 -22.45 0.98
CA ARG A 516 -3.95 -21.77 0.07
C ARG A 516 -3.20 -20.98 -1.02
N THR A 517 -2.18 -20.24 -0.65
CA THR A 517 -1.32 -19.47 -1.58
C THR A 517 -0.52 -20.37 -2.51
N GLY A 518 0.09 -21.45 -1.99
CA GLY A 518 0.83 -22.40 -2.82
C GLY A 518 -0.06 -23.09 -3.86
N ARG A 519 -1.30 -23.42 -3.47
CA ARG A 519 -2.28 -24.02 -4.38
C ARG A 519 -2.72 -23.05 -5.47
N GLN A 520 -3.03 -21.80 -5.10
CA GLN A 520 -3.39 -20.75 -6.07
C GLN A 520 -2.28 -20.53 -7.10
N ARG A 521 -1.01 -20.45 -6.65
CA ARG A 521 0.15 -20.27 -7.55
C ARG A 521 0.33 -21.47 -8.49
N LEU A 522 0.19 -22.70 -7.99
CA LEU A 522 0.24 -23.90 -8.83
C LEU A 522 -0.87 -23.91 -9.88
N ASP A 523 -2.11 -23.63 -9.48
CA ASP A 523 -3.27 -23.63 -10.37
C ASP A 523 -3.19 -22.52 -11.44
N ALA A 524 -2.45 -21.44 -11.19
CA ALA A 524 -2.15 -20.39 -12.16
C ALA A 524 -0.97 -20.72 -13.09
N LEU A 525 0.06 -21.41 -12.58
CA LEU A 525 1.27 -21.76 -13.34
C LEU A 525 1.02 -22.90 -14.36
N MET A 526 0.21 -23.89 -13.98
CA MET A 526 0.03 -25.10 -14.78
C MET A 526 -0.50 -24.85 -16.22
N PRO A 527 -1.50 -23.98 -16.45
CA PRO A 527 -1.93 -23.63 -17.80
C PRO A 527 -0.80 -23.07 -18.69
N LEU A 528 0.03 -22.19 -18.14
CA LEU A 528 1.18 -21.60 -18.84
C LEU A 528 2.21 -22.68 -19.21
N LEU A 529 2.46 -23.61 -18.28
CA LEU A 529 3.38 -24.72 -18.48
C LEU A 529 2.92 -25.67 -19.58
N ILE A 530 1.64 -26.06 -19.55
CA ILE A 530 1.04 -26.95 -20.54
C ILE A 530 1.14 -26.32 -21.93
N ALA A 531 0.76 -25.05 -22.07
CA ALA A 531 0.86 -24.35 -23.35
C ALA A 531 2.31 -24.26 -23.86
N ALA A 532 3.27 -23.91 -23.00
CA ALA A 532 4.65 -23.70 -23.40
C ALA A 532 5.37 -25.00 -23.77
N VAL A 533 5.08 -26.13 -23.09
CA VAL A 533 5.66 -27.45 -23.41
C VAL A 533 5.11 -28.01 -24.72
N ALA A 534 3.85 -27.74 -25.05
CA ALA A 534 3.21 -28.25 -26.28
C ALA A 534 4.01 -27.90 -27.56
N SER A 535 4.66 -26.73 -27.57
CA SER A 535 5.51 -26.25 -28.68
C SER A 535 6.83 -27.00 -28.89
N LYS A 536 7.20 -27.95 -28.01
CA LYS A 536 8.48 -28.67 -28.06
C LYS A 536 8.35 -30.02 -28.77
N LYS A 537 9.43 -30.45 -29.43
CA LYS A 537 9.58 -31.84 -29.90
C LYS A 537 9.67 -32.78 -28.69
N ASN A 538 9.12 -34.00 -28.80
CA ASN A 538 9.03 -34.96 -27.69
C ASN A 538 8.32 -34.37 -26.45
N ASN A 539 7.26 -33.57 -26.66
CA ASN A 539 6.57 -32.82 -25.61
C ASN A 539 6.07 -33.69 -24.44
N HIS A 540 5.77 -34.96 -24.66
CA HIS A 540 5.42 -35.91 -23.59
C HIS A 540 6.56 -36.08 -22.56
N ASP A 541 7.78 -36.36 -23.03
CA ASP A 541 8.94 -36.57 -22.15
C ASP A 541 9.40 -35.27 -21.49
N VAL A 542 9.33 -34.15 -22.21
CA VAL A 542 9.62 -32.82 -21.66
C VAL A 542 8.65 -32.50 -20.53
N LEU A 543 7.35 -32.71 -20.75
CA LEU A 543 6.34 -32.50 -19.72
C LEU A 543 6.62 -33.36 -18.50
N LYS A 544 6.91 -34.65 -18.69
CA LYS A 544 7.23 -35.58 -17.59
C LYS A 544 8.40 -35.08 -16.73
N ARG A 545 9.47 -34.58 -17.35
CA ARG A 545 10.63 -34.00 -16.64
C ARG A 545 10.25 -32.74 -15.85
N VAL A 546 9.50 -31.84 -16.49
CA VAL A 546 9.09 -30.58 -15.86
C VAL A 546 8.11 -30.83 -14.70
N LEU A 547 7.15 -31.74 -14.84
CA LEU A 547 6.23 -32.10 -13.76
C LEU A 547 6.97 -32.72 -12.57
N ALA A 548 8.01 -33.53 -12.81
CA ALA A 548 8.85 -34.07 -11.74
C ALA A 548 9.62 -32.97 -10.97
N LEU A 549 9.99 -31.88 -11.63
CA LEU A 549 10.56 -30.69 -10.99
C LEU A 549 9.50 -29.93 -10.20
N ILE A 550 8.34 -29.63 -10.79
CA ILE A 550 7.21 -28.96 -10.12
C ILE A 550 6.82 -29.71 -8.84
N GLN A 551 6.80 -31.05 -8.89
CA GLN A 551 6.56 -31.89 -7.72
C GLN A 551 7.62 -31.71 -6.63
N ALA A 552 8.90 -31.59 -6.98
CA ALA A 552 10.00 -31.39 -6.03
C ALA A 552 9.93 -30.02 -5.34
N ILE A 553 9.44 -28.99 -6.05
CA ILE A 553 9.36 -27.62 -5.54
C ILE A 553 7.99 -27.25 -4.98
N SER A 554 6.97 -28.10 -5.09
CA SER A 554 5.57 -27.72 -4.82
C SER A 554 5.34 -27.14 -3.42
N ARG A 555 6.07 -27.64 -2.41
CA ARG A 555 5.99 -27.16 -1.02
C ARG A 555 6.65 -25.80 -0.78
N ARG A 556 7.46 -25.31 -1.73
CA ARG A 556 8.20 -24.05 -1.66
C ARG A 556 7.53 -23.04 -2.58
N SER A 557 6.55 -22.32 -2.04
CA SER A 557 5.70 -21.39 -2.82
C SER A 557 6.46 -20.26 -3.51
N SER A 558 7.69 -19.95 -3.06
CA SER A 558 8.59 -18.97 -3.67
C SER A 558 9.05 -19.39 -5.07
N TYR A 559 9.40 -20.66 -5.29
CA TYR A 559 9.81 -21.13 -6.62
C TYR A 559 8.64 -21.19 -7.60
N LEU A 560 7.43 -21.53 -7.12
CA LEU A 560 6.21 -21.44 -7.95
C LEU A 560 5.91 -20.00 -8.37
N ALA A 561 6.09 -19.04 -7.44
CA ALA A 561 5.98 -17.63 -7.75
C ALA A 561 7.03 -17.19 -8.77
N LEU A 562 8.30 -17.55 -8.58
CA LEU A 562 9.39 -17.21 -9.50
C LEU A 562 9.04 -17.61 -10.94
N LEU A 563 8.57 -18.84 -11.17
CA LEU A 563 8.22 -19.33 -12.50
C LEU A 563 6.95 -18.68 -13.06
N LEU A 564 5.97 -18.39 -12.21
CA LEU A 564 4.73 -17.69 -12.60
C LEU A 564 5.01 -16.22 -12.99
N GLU A 565 5.94 -15.59 -12.29
CA GLU A 565 6.25 -14.16 -12.38
C GLU A 565 7.26 -13.83 -13.47
N ASN A 566 8.07 -14.81 -13.86
CA ASN A 566 9.12 -14.62 -14.85
C ASN A 566 8.87 -15.56 -16.05
N PRO A 567 8.05 -15.14 -17.04
CA PRO A 567 7.78 -15.94 -18.25
C PRO A 567 9.06 -16.34 -18.99
N MET A 568 10.08 -15.49 -18.94
CA MET A 568 11.40 -15.77 -19.49
C MET A 568 12.07 -16.95 -18.79
N ALA A 569 12.08 -16.98 -17.44
CA ALA A 569 12.64 -18.08 -16.67
C ALA A 569 11.88 -19.38 -16.92
N LEU A 570 10.55 -19.32 -17.03
CA LEU A 570 9.71 -20.46 -17.42
C LEU A 570 10.07 -20.98 -18.83
N SER A 571 10.25 -20.08 -19.79
CA SER A 571 10.68 -20.44 -21.14
C SER A 571 12.07 -21.08 -21.15
N GLN A 572 13.02 -20.54 -20.36
CA GLN A 572 14.37 -21.13 -20.23
C GLN A 572 14.33 -22.51 -19.58
N LEU A 573 13.55 -22.67 -18.51
CA LEU A 573 13.34 -23.94 -17.85
C LEU A 573 12.88 -25.02 -18.85
N ILE A 574 11.85 -24.71 -19.64
CA ILE A 574 11.31 -25.65 -20.63
C ILE A 574 12.34 -25.95 -21.72
N LYS A 575 13.08 -24.93 -22.18
CA LYS A 575 14.14 -25.09 -23.18
C LYS A 575 15.25 -26.03 -22.67
N LEU A 576 15.74 -25.82 -21.45
CA LEU A 576 16.78 -26.65 -20.85
C LEU A 576 16.31 -28.07 -20.58
N CYS A 577 15.09 -28.26 -20.05
CA CYS A 577 14.52 -29.58 -19.82
C CYS A 577 14.28 -30.36 -21.12
N ALA A 578 13.99 -29.65 -22.22
CA ALA A 578 13.88 -30.24 -23.55
C ALA A 578 15.26 -30.62 -24.12
N ALA A 579 16.27 -29.77 -23.92
CA ALA A 579 17.62 -29.99 -24.43
C ALA A 579 18.38 -31.10 -23.71
N SER A 580 18.26 -31.20 -22.38
CA SER A 580 19.07 -32.14 -21.58
C SER A 580 18.29 -32.80 -20.44
N PRO A 581 18.17 -34.15 -20.44
CA PRO A 581 17.62 -34.89 -19.30
C PRO A 581 18.44 -34.68 -18.02
N TRP A 582 19.76 -34.50 -18.16
CA TRP A 582 20.66 -34.31 -17.04
C TRP A 582 20.44 -32.95 -16.36
N ILE A 583 20.26 -31.86 -17.13
CA ILE A 583 19.93 -30.54 -16.57
C ILE A 583 18.59 -30.58 -15.82
N ALA A 584 17.59 -31.26 -16.38
CA ALA A 584 16.30 -31.44 -15.70
C ALA A 584 16.45 -32.18 -14.35
N HIS A 585 17.35 -33.18 -14.30
CA HIS A 585 17.66 -33.89 -13.07
C HIS A 585 18.38 -33.00 -12.05
N GLN A 586 19.34 -32.18 -12.50
CA GLN A 586 20.09 -31.26 -11.66
C GLN A 586 19.18 -30.18 -11.02
N LEU A 587 18.30 -29.56 -11.81
CA LEU A 587 17.32 -28.58 -11.31
C LEU A 587 16.36 -29.19 -10.29
N LYS A 588 16.01 -30.48 -10.46
CA LYS A 588 15.17 -31.21 -9.50
C LYS A 588 15.88 -31.43 -8.16
N GLN A 589 17.16 -31.80 -8.19
CA GLN A 589 17.96 -32.03 -6.98
C GLN A 589 18.32 -30.71 -6.27
N HIS A 590 18.57 -29.65 -7.04
CA HIS A 590 18.98 -28.34 -6.55
C HIS A 590 18.07 -27.20 -7.07
N PRO A 591 16.84 -27.05 -6.52
CA PRO A 591 15.89 -26.03 -6.98
C PRO A 591 16.35 -24.58 -6.87
N LEU A 592 17.33 -24.29 -6.01
CA LEU A 592 17.97 -22.97 -5.90
C LEU A 592 18.55 -22.47 -7.23
N LEU A 593 18.90 -23.38 -8.14
CA LEU A 593 19.39 -23.06 -9.48
C LEU A 593 18.33 -22.41 -10.38
N LEU A 594 17.05 -22.40 -9.98
CA LEU A 594 16.01 -21.68 -10.72
C LEU A 594 16.27 -20.17 -10.78
N ASP A 595 17.02 -19.62 -9.82
CA ASP A 595 17.39 -18.21 -9.79
C ASP A 595 18.32 -17.85 -10.97
N GLU A 596 19.15 -18.80 -11.42
CA GLU A 596 20.04 -18.63 -12.58
C GLU A 596 19.25 -18.51 -13.90
N LEU A 597 17.98 -18.93 -13.93
CA LEU A 597 17.13 -18.83 -15.12
C LEU A 597 16.56 -17.42 -15.33
N LEU A 598 16.73 -16.53 -14.35
CA LEU A 598 16.26 -15.15 -14.41
C LEU A 598 17.09 -14.28 -15.35
N ASP A 599 18.35 -14.65 -15.63
CA ASP A 599 19.22 -13.93 -16.56
C ASP A 599 19.76 -14.86 -17.66
N PRO A 600 19.13 -14.88 -18.85
CA PRO A 600 19.58 -15.70 -19.96
C PRO A 600 20.97 -15.35 -20.46
N ARG A 601 21.44 -14.10 -20.31
CA ARG A 601 22.76 -13.72 -20.82
C ARG A 601 23.84 -14.39 -19.98
N ALA A 602 23.74 -14.26 -18.66
CA ALA A 602 24.64 -14.94 -17.72
C ALA A 602 24.53 -16.48 -17.80
N LEU A 603 23.37 -17.02 -18.20
CA LEU A 603 23.14 -18.45 -18.32
C LEU A 603 23.85 -19.09 -19.52
N TYR A 604 23.95 -18.39 -20.65
CA TYR A 604 24.51 -18.93 -21.90
C TYR A 604 25.93 -18.43 -22.23
N ASP A 605 26.43 -17.44 -21.50
CA ASP A 605 27.80 -16.91 -21.66
C ASP A 605 28.62 -17.25 -20.40
N PRO A 606 29.35 -18.38 -20.40
CA PRO A 606 30.03 -18.86 -19.20
C PRO A 606 31.19 -17.92 -18.85
N PRO A 607 31.30 -17.50 -17.58
CA PRO A 607 32.31 -16.54 -17.15
C PRO A 607 33.73 -17.10 -17.31
N THR A 608 34.66 -16.21 -17.60
CA THR A 608 36.10 -16.52 -17.64
C THR A 608 36.64 -16.90 -16.26
N ARG A 609 37.84 -17.50 -16.21
CA ARG A 609 38.50 -17.89 -14.94
C ARG A 609 38.63 -16.71 -13.96
N GLU A 610 38.97 -15.52 -14.47
CA GLU A 610 39.13 -14.33 -13.65
C GLU A 610 37.79 -13.85 -13.08
N GLU A 611 36.74 -13.84 -13.91
CA GLU A 611 35.38 -13.48 -13.49
C GLU A 611 34.79 -14.45 -12.48
N LEU A 612 35.05 -15.76 -12.64
CA LEU A 612 34.68 -16.79 -11.66
C LEU A 612 35.33 -16.53 -10.30
N GLY A 613 36.62 -16.16 -10.28
CA GLY A 613 37.32 -15.80 -9.04
C GLY A 613 36.68 -14.61 -8.34
N GLN A 614 36.42 -13.54 -9.10
CA GLN A 614 35.80 -12.31 -8.57
C GLN A 614 34.35 -12.49 -8.12
N ASP A 615 33.55 -13.35 -8.78
CA ASP A 615 32.19 -13.67 -8.34
C ASP A 615 32.21 -14.47 -7.03
N LEU A 616 33.13 -15.44 -6.91
CA LEU A 616 33.28 -16.22 -5.69
C LEU A 616 33.72 -15.37 -4.51
N ASP A 617 34.68 -14.46 -4.72
CA ASP A 617 35.11 -13.49 -3.71
C ASP A 617 33.95 -12.63 -3.21
N ARG A 618 33.14 -12.11 -4.13
CA ARG A 618 31.95 -11.31 -3.78
C ARG A 618 30.93 -12.09 -2.97
N ARG A 619 30.70 -13.37 -3.30
CA ARG A 619 29.76 -14.24 -2.57
C ARG A 619 30.26 -14.58 -1.15
N LEU A 620 31.57 -14.77 -0.99
CA LEU A 620 32.18 -15.09 0.31
C LEU A 620 32.39 -13.86 1.20
N ALA A 621 32.52 -12.65 0.64
CA ALA A 621 32.77 -11.41 1.39
C ALA A 621 31.72 -11.07 2.47
N HIS A 622 30.50 -11.60 2.35
CA HIS A 622 29.40 -11.37 3.29
C HIS A 622 29.26 -12.46 4.37
N ILE A 623 30.09 -13.50 4.33
CA ILE A 623 30.05 -14.62 5.28
C ILE A 623 31.17 -14.41 6.30
N ALA A 624 30.87 -14.61 7.58
CA ALA A 624 31.86 -14.47 8.64
C ALA A 624 33.02 -15.47 8.41
N ALA A 625 34.25 -15.02 8.67
CA ALA A 625 35.46 -15.79 8.35
C ALA A 625 35.56 -17.10 9.15
N ASP A 626 34.86 -17.20 10.28
CA ASP A 626 34.83 -18.33 11.21
C ASP A 626 33.64 -19.30 10.99
N ASP A 627 32.68 -18.96 10.12
CA ASP A 627 31.52 -19.81 9.80
C ASP A 627 31.82 -20.71 8.58
N LEU A 628 32.56 -21.80 8.83
CA LEU A 628 32.97 -22.77 7.82
C LEU A 628 31.76 -23.43 7.12
N GLU A 629 30.65 -23.63 7.82
CA GLU A 629 29.46 -24.30 7.26
C GLU A 629 28.80 -23.44 6.17
N GLN A 630 28.59 -22.15 6.45
CA GLN A 630 28.07 -21.22 5.44
C GLN A 630 29.02 -21.04 4.26
N GLN A 631 30.34 -20.99 4.51
CA GLN A 631 31.32 -20.91 3.43
C GLN A 631 31.29 -22.15 2.52
N MET A 632 31.16 -23.36 3.10
CA MET A 632 31.02 -24.60 2.33
C MET A 632 29.74 -24.64 1.51
N ASP A 633 28.61 -24.16 2.05
CA ASP A 633 27.35 -24.09 1.32
C ASP A 633 27.39 -23.07 0.17
N ALA A 634 28.04 -21.92 0.38
CA ALA A 634 28.27 -20.94 -0.68
C ALA A 634 29.14 -21.52 -1.81
N LEU A 635 30.21 -22.28 -1.49
CA LEU A 635 31.03 -22.97 -2.49
C LEU A 635 30.23 -24.02 -3.28
N ARG A 636 29.40 -24.82 -2.60
CA ARG A 636 28.54 -25.82 -3.27
C ARG A 636 27.55 -25.15 -4.21
N HIS A 637 26.89 -24.07 -3.77
CA HIS A 637 25.97 -23.32 -4.62
C HIS A 637 26.73 -22.73 -5.82
N PHE A 638 27.86 -22.07 -5.60
CA PHE A 638 28.68 -21.51 -6.68
C PHE A 638 29.09 -22.56 -7.71
N LYS A 639 29.54 -23.75 -7.26
CA LYS A 639 29.84 -24.88 -8.16
C LYS A 639 28.61 -25.25 -8.98
N GLN A 640 27.47 -25.50 -8.33
CA GLN A 640 26.26 -25.97 -9.01
C GLN A 640 25.73 -24.95 -10.03
N ALA A 641 25.75 -23.66 -9.69
CA ALA A 641 25.35 -22.57 -10.59
C ALA A 641 26.22 -22.51 -11.84
N ASN A 642 27.54 -22.52 -11.68
CA ASN A 642 28.45 -22.44 -12.83
C ASN A 642 28.47 -23.74 -13.64
N VAL A 643 28.30 -24.89 -13.02
CA VAL A 643 28.12 -26.16 -13.75
C VAL A 643 26.84 -26.12 -14.60
N LEU A 644 25.75 -25.53 -14.10
CA LEU A 644 24.53 -25.32 -14.89
C LEU A 644 24.78 -24.36 -16.07
N ARG A 645 25.47 -23.24 -15.86
CA ARG A 645 25.83 -22.28 -16.93
C ARG A 645 26.70 -22.94 -18.01
N VAL A 646 27.71 -23.70 -17.60
CA VAL A 646 28.57 -24.45 -18.52
C VAL A 646 27.79 -25.56 -19.24
N ALA A 647 26.88 -26.26 -18.58
CA ALA A 647 26.01 -27.24 -19.23
C ALA A 647 24.98 -26.61 -20.18
N ALA A 648 24.55 -25.38 -19.90
CA ALA A 648 23.66 -24.62 -20.78
C ALA A 648 24.41 -24.01 -21.99
N ALA A 649 25.70 -23.71 -21.83
CA ALA A 649 26.58 -23.13 -22.86
C ALA A 649 27.48 -24.14 -23.61
N ASP A 650 27.54 -25.40 -23.14
CA ASP A 650 28.31 -26.52 -23.69
C ASP A 650 29.85 -26.35 -23.69
N VAL A 651 30.43 -25.59 -22.72
CA VAL A 651 31.88 -25.25 -22.71
C VAL A 651 32.53 -25.11 -21.31
N SER A 652 33.64 -25.83 -21.10
CA SER A 652 34.84 -25.56 -20.24
C SER A 652 34.98 -26.07 -18.78
N THR A 653 36.25 -26.41 -18.45
CA THR A 653 36.86 -27.11 -17.29
C THR A 653 37.39 -26.20 -16.16
N TYR A 654 37.32 -24.87 -16.27
CA TYR A 654 37.95 -23.94 -15.31
C TYR A 654 37.32 -23.86 -13.91
N ILE A 655 36.11 -24.39 -13.73
CA ILE A 655 35.38 -24.32 -12.44
C ILE A 655 36.12 -25.09 -11.34
N ALA A 656 36.66 -26.26 -11.67
CA ALA A 656 37.30 -27.13 -10.68
C ALA A 656 38.59 -26.51 -10.11
N GLU A 657 39.41 -25.88 -10.95
CA GLU A 657 40.63 -25.19 -10.50
C GLU A 657 40.31 -24.05 -9.53
N THR A 658 39.32 -23.20 -9.87
CA THR A 658 38.94 -22.07 -9.02
C THR A 658 38.40 -22.52 -7.65
N VAL A 659 37.59 -23.59 -7.63
CA VAL A 659 37.04 -24.15 -6.38
C VAL A 659 38.16 -24.76 -5.51
N VAL A 660 39.09 -25.52 -6.11
CA VAL A 660 40.21 -26.13 -5.38
C VAL A 660 41.14 -25.06 -4.80
N ALA A 661 41.47 -24.03 -5.58
CA ALA A 661 42.29 -22.92 -5.10
C ALA A 661 41.67 -22.23 -3.87
N ARG A 662 40.36 -21.94 -3.93
CA ARG A 662 39.67 -21.27 -2.82
C ARG A 662 39.45 -22.18 -1.60
N ALA A 663 39.21 -23.47 -1.82
CA ALA A 663 39.13 -24.44 -0.72
C ALA A 663 40.46 -24.52 0.03
N LEU A 664 41.59 -24.45 -0.69
CA LEU A 664 42.92 -24.40 -0.09
C LEU A 664 43.14 -23.12 0.73
N ASP A 665 42.77 -21.96 0.18
CA ASP A 665 42.78 -20.67 0.91
C ASP A 665 42.08 -20.76 2.27
N MET A 666 40.85 -21.29 2.27
CA MET A 666 40.02 -21.40 3.46
C MET A 666 40.60 -22.39 4.48
N ALA A 667 41.03 -23.56 4.02
CA ALA A 667 41.67 -24.55 4.87
C ALA A 667 42.94 -23.98 5.52
N TRP A 668 43.75 -23.24 4.76
CA TRP A 668 44.95 -22.60 5.26
C TRP A 668 44.63 -21.55 6.34
N SER A 669 43.67 -20.67 6.08
CA SER A 669 43.24 -19.64 7.05
C SER A 669 42.74 -20.25 8.36
N HIS A 670 41.87 -21.26 8.30
CA HIS A 670 41.36 -21.93 9.50
C HIS A 670 42.45 -22.68 10.28
N MET A 671 43.33 -23.40 9.58
CA MET A 671 44.40 -24.15 10.22
C MET A 671 45.41 -23.22 10.90
N THR A 672 45.79 -22.12 10.25
CA THR A 672 46.70 -21.12 10.82
C THR A 672 46.08 -20.35 11.99
N GLN A 673 44.78 -20.06 11.95
CA GLN A 673 44.09 -19.43 13.08
C GLN A 673 44.01 -20.34 14.31
N ARG A 674 43.85 -21.65 14.12
CA ARG A 674 43.69 -22.62 15.22
C ARG A 674 45.02 -23.13 15.77
N HIS A 675 46.04 -23.25 14.92
CA HIS A 675 47.29 -23.93 15.26
C HIS A 675 48.54 -23.05 15.10
N GLY A 676 48.42 -21.83 14.60
CA GLY A 676 49.57 -21.00 14.23
C GLY A 676 50.01 -21.24 12.78
N ALA A 677 50.73 -20.28 12.20
CA ALA A 677 51.29 -20.45 10.86
C ALA A 677 52.59 -21.27 10.95
N PRO A 678 52.82 -22.25 10.06
CA PRO A 678 54.09 -22.99 10.03
C PRO A 678 55.26 -22.01 9.89
N ALA A 679 56.28 -22.16 10.74
CA ALA A 679 57.47 -21.32 10.70
C ALA A 679 58.24 -21.56 9.39
N ALA A 680 58.03 -20.69 8.39
CA ALA A 680 58.91 -20.57 7.24
C ALA A 680 60.03 -19.59 7.64
N GLY A 681 61.29 -20.04 7.58
CA GLY A 681 62.43 -19.20 7.92
C GLY A 681 62.43 -17.89 7.11
N ASP A 682 62.53 -16.76 7.82
CA ASP A 682 62.83 -15.37 7.43
C ASP A 682 62.30 -14.78 6.10
N ASP A 683 61.49 -15.47 5.31
CA ASP A 683 60.86 -14.88 4.13
C ASP A 683 59.34 -15.10 4.15
N THR A 684 58.65 -14.00 3.99
CA THR A 684 57.19 -13.86 4.07
C THR A 684 56.49 -14.67 2.98
N SER A 685 56.27 -15.97 3.20
CA SER A 685 55.02 -16.69 2.84
C SER A 685 55.09 -18.21 3.08
N ALA A 686 54.77 -18.66 4.31
CA ALA A 686 54.59 -20.08 4.62
C ALA A 686 53.63 -20.83 3.65
N ARG A 687 52.73 -20.10 2.98
CA ARG A 687 51.80 -20.61 1.98
C ARG A 687 52.44 -21.03 0.66
N GLN A 688 53.63 -20.53 0.31
CA GLN A 688 54.32 -20.91 -0.94
C GLN A 688 54.91 -22.32 -0.88
N HIS A 689 54.95 -22.94 0.29
CA HIS A 689 55.47 -24.28 0.52
C HIS A 689 54.40 -25.38 0.53
N PHE A 690 53.16 -25.10 0.11
CA PHE A 690 52.10 -26.11 0.00
C PHE A 690 51.47 -26.08 -1.39
N ALA A 691 51.46 -27.22 -2.09
CA ALA A 691 50.97 -27.35 -3.45
C ALA A 691 49.89 -28.44 -3.56
N VAL A 692 48.91 -28.18 -4.43
CA VAL A 692 47.90 -29.16 -4.84
C VAL A 692 48.16 -29.52 -6.29
N VAL A 693 48.52 -30.77 -6.55
CA VAL A 693 48.79 -31.29 -7.88
C VAL A 693 47.59 -32.07 -8.37
N ALA A 694 47.02 -31.64 -9.49
CA ALA A 694 45.92 -32.33 -10.15
C ALA A 694 46.42 -33.47 -11.04
N TYR A 695 45.79 -34.63 -10.93
CA TYR A 695 45.98 -35.81 -11.78
C TYR A 695 44.68 -36.15 -12.52
N GLY A 696 44.72 -37.22 -13.32
CA GLY A 696 43.54 -37.78 -13.97
C GLY A 696 42.85 -36.78 -14.90
N LYS A 697 41.51 -36.75 -14.86
CA LYS A 697 40.71 -35.90 -15.76
C LYS A 697 40.90 -34.40 -15.50
N LEU A 698 41.17 -34.00 -14.25
CA LEU A 698 41.47 -32.60 -13.94
C LEU A 698 42.85 -32.22 -14.50
N GLY A 699 43.87 -33.05 -14.30
CA GLY A 699 45.21 -32.82 -14.85
C GLY A 699 45.25 -32.83 -16.38
N GLY A 700 44.39 -33.62 -17.02
CA GLY A 700 44.23 -33.68 -18.48
C GLY A 700 43.29 -32.62 -19.08
N ILE A 701 42.61 -31.80 -18.25
CA ILE A 701 41.62 -30.81 -18.71
C ILE A 701 40.43 -31.48 -19.44
N GLU A 702 40.05 -32.69 -19.00
CA GLU A 702 38.98 -33.54 -19.58
C GLU A 702 37.83 -33.79 -18.59
N LEU A 703 37.52 -32.82 -17.74
CA LEU A 703 36.44 -32.97 -16.76
C LEU A 703 35.07 -33.02 -17.44
N SER A 704 34.26 -33.97 -17.00
CA SER A 704 32.84 -34.10 -17.31
C SER A 704 32.01 -33.68 -16.11
N TYR A 705 30.71 -33.41 -16.28
CA TYR A 705 29.84 -32.80 -15.27
C TYR A 705 29.71 -33.59 -13.94
N GLY A 706 30.08 -34.87 -13.92
CA GLY A 706 30.08 -35.73 -12.73
C GLY A 706 31.46 -36.30 -12.37
N SER A 707 32.54 -35.76 -12.92
CA SER A 707 33.89 -36.26 -12.66
C SER A 707 34.35 -35.97 -11.22
N ASP A 708 35.04 -36.94 -10.62
CA ASP A 708 35.80 -36.76 -9.39
C ASP A 708 37.08 -35.94 -9.63
N LEU A 709 37.65 -35.37 -8.56
CA LEU A 709 38.92 -34.63 -8.60
C LEU A 709 40.04 -35.46 -8.00
N ASP A 710 40.97 -35.90 -8.84
CA ASP A 710 42.18 -36.61 -8.41
C ASP A 710 43.25 -35.61 -7.99
N LEU A 711 43.43 -35.39 -6.69
CA LEU A 711 44.34 -34.40 -6.12
C LEU A 711 45.43 -35.06 -5.27
N VAL A 712 46.67 -34.60 -5.42
CA VAL A 712 47.80 -34.94 -4.55
C VAL A 712 48.28 -33.66 -3.85
N PHE A 713 48.41 -33.72 -2.53
CA PHE A 713 48.89 -32.60 -1.71
C PHE A 713 50.39 -32.77 -1.43
N LEU A 714 51.17 -31.75 -1.73
CA LEU A 714 52.62 -31.71 -1.48
C LEU A 714 52.95 -30.55 -0.56
N TYR A 715 53.95 -30.72 0.30
CA TYR A 715 54.47 -29.64 1.13
C TYR A 715 56.00 -29.66 1.15
N ASP A 716 56.60 -28.50 1.35
CA ASP A 716 58.05 -28.28 1.43
C ASP A 716 58.38 -27.53 2.72
N ALA A 717 58.18 -28.22 3.85
CA ALA A 717 58.46 -27.72 5.19
C ALA A 717 59.34 -28.72 5.95
N ASP A 718 60.14 -28.23 6.92
CA ASP A 718 60.99 -29.09 7.75
C ASP A 718 60.13 -30.17 8.44
N PRO A 719 60.43 -31.47 8.26
CA PRO A 719 59.71 -32.56 8.93
C PRO A 719 59.64 -32.45 10.47
N ASN A 720 60.57 -31.70 11.08
CA ASN A 720 60.61 -31.44 12.52
C ASN A 720 60.17 -30.01 12.91
N GLY A 721 59.61 -29.25 11.97
CA GLY A 721 59.11 -27.90 12.23
C GLY A 721 57.87 -27.89 13.13
N PHE A 722 57.73 -26.83 13.93
CA PHE A 722 56.56 -26.59 14.78
C PHE A 722 55.85 -25.29 14.31
N THR A 723 54.54 -25.23 14.51
CA THR A 723 53.67 -24.06 14.26
C THR A 723 53.61 -23.13 15.47
#